data_AF-A0A1V5NG17-F1
#
_entry.id   AF-A0A1V5NG17-F1
#
_cell.length_a   1.000
_cell.length_b   1.000
_cell.length_c   1.000
_cell.angle_alpha   90.00
_cell.angle_beta   90.00
_cell.angle_gamma   90.00
#
_symmetry.space_group_name_H-M   'P 1'
#
loop_
_entity.id
_entity.type
_entity.pdbx_description
1 polymer ?
#
loop_
_entity_poly.entity_id
_entity_poly.type
_entity_poly.pdbx_seq_one_letter_code
_entity_poly.pdbx_strand_id
1 'polypeptide(L)'
;MPFRSQTEMDLIRYPGICYQANGIDLMDPAPGEIGFAGVCYNSSGELRSESLVDTGAGVLYLTRTNYIWVNGLVLEGTIGRADNLTDESYGANGISFYENLNGVGVKLTNNISYWNMHCGFKSIHNASYFTLESNVAIWNGTEHLDHGMYFGTSDTIFRGNLIAENSGYGMHAYSYPQRSLYERNLAVRNGHTGMLITGRDNEVYYNTVADNYVGLWLGGYSADFGNYISKGNILANNTNNSWGDYFVNQGGAGGSVSDYNLTYPHNMTGTNIAGANDMFGQDPLFVDSASGDYRLQPTSPAIDAGTDLGGMFYYGSVPDIGAFEYRPSYTITPSVTGQGTLSISSFESVLEQDNLTVIITPNQGWEITNVLVDNKGVGMVSSYTFSNVTADHTINAVFSQELPEGYDRVSVETFDDVETVVVPRKHYTFTDGDCATGCTSKYGGNVRYISKTGNNTNSGDYDHPWATFAHAISNLSPGDVLYVREGRYEDPFKIYAKNGTADQPIILSAYPGESVTLAQRVGWYDEDAGGNNISIYRDSSYFWIHGFDIDGWVGRPDQPEPGSYTYGENGIMIEQTASTGIRILNNTMMHHYHCGVKGGGTDILVEGNVFTENGFVSPGEEVGKDHGIYLSETKGAVVRGNVSFRNLGYGFHFYSNLNERIIAYNNTTFENQNVWAAVTTHGTNNIWANNVSVNNLNRGINKTIGTPAHNNIFANNGSWEVFSYEGPTIDYNIIYDNDGLYVETYLPNSPVGSHNIYEPPIFISESAYDFRLDSSSPGIGTANYIGLKGTYTPKNLGLFPSTYYTDSWDTIPPSSYTITPSHTGSGSLSISSPISIEAMHESLTVTITPDSGWSTSDVIIDGVSQGILSFYTFSSVTKNHTIHAVFVAGQTPAQTIAPESPGESTPASQTQSTNSSSVIAGSSSLEEGAMAKEESASLEPTISHQEEITNSEISSIPEDSDVGKTSPILIVTFSLLTTVGVLAIVAYFKVR
;
A
#
# COMPACT_ATOMS: atom_id res chain seq x y z
N MET A 1 -29.51 -19.37 -12.78
CA MET A 1 -29.49 -17.93 -13.16
C MET A 1 -30.93 -17.50 -13.36
N PRO A 2 -31.33 -16.28 -12.97
CA PRO A 2 -32.60 -15.71 -13.41
C PRO A 2 -32.65 -15.63 -14.94
N PHE A 3 -33.84 -15.75 -15.54
CA PHE A 3 -34.06 -15.47 -16.95
C PHE A 3 -33.98 -13.96 -17.16
N ARG A 4 -32.77 -13.49 -17.47
CA ARG A 4 -32.47 -12.06 -17.65
C ARG A 4 -33.14 -11.49 -18.90
N SER A 5 -33.29 -10.17 -18.91
CA SER A 5 -33.87 -9.46 -20.05
C SER A 5 -33.05 -9.64 -21.34
N GLN A 6 -33.69 -9.47 -22.50
CA GLN A 6 -33.03 -9.59 -23.81
C GLN A 6 -31.79 -8.67 -23.91
N THR A 7 -31.87 -7.47 -23.33
CA THR A 7 -30.79 -6.48 -23.21
C THR A 7 -29.62 -6.91 -22.31
N GLU A 8 -29.83 -7.86 -21.40
CA GLU A 8 -28.81 -8.40 -20.51
C GLU A 8 -28.21 -9.72 -21.01
N MET A 9 -28.93 -10.51 -21.81
CA MET A 9 -28.32 -11.59 -22.59
C MET A 9 -27.24 -11.00 -23.53
N ASP A 10 -27.47 -9.79 -24.05
CA ASP A 10 -26.47 -8.99 -24.77
C ASP A 10 -25.28 -8.51 -23.91
N LEU A 11 -25.37 -8.58 -22.58
CA LEU A 11 -24.27 -8.32 -21.64
C LEU A 11 -23.57 -9.61 -21.14
N ILE A 12 -24.17 -10.80 -21.35
CA ILE A 12 -23.50 -12.10 -21.18
C ILE A 12 -22.59 -12.42 -22.39
N ARG A 13 -22.45 -11.48 -23.34
CA ARG A 13 -21.42 -11.48 -24.39
C ARG A 13 -20.01 -11.32 -23.80
N TYR A 14 -19.49 -12.39 -23.21
CA TYR A 14 -18.09 -12.49 -22.76
C TYR A 14 -17.13 -12.13 -23.90
N PRO A 15 -16.11 -11.29 -23.67
CA PRO A 15 -15.10 -10.94 -24.68
C PRO A 15 -14.16 -12.12 -24.94
N GLY A 16 -14.63 -13.10 -25.72
CA GLY A 16 -13.91 -14.33 -26.05
C GLY A 16 -14.75 -15.49 -26.58
N ILE A 17 -16.09 -15.42 -26.49
CA ILE A 17 -16.99 -16.46 -27.05
C ILE A 17 -17.37 -16.12 -28.50
N CYS A 18 -17.44 -17.12 -29.36
CA CYS A 18 -17.54 -16.96 -30.82
C CYS A 18 -18.92 -16.49 -31.30
N TYR A 19 -18.94 -15.72 -32.39
CA TYR A 19 -20.16 -15.14 -32.97
C TYR A 19 -20.88 -16.08 -33.94
N GLN A 20 -22.19 -16.20 -33.76
CA GLN A 20 -23.25 -16.62 -34.70
C GLN A 20 -22.92 -17.72 -35.73
N ALA A 21 -23.50 -18.91 -35.53
CA ALA A 21 -23.77 -19.89 -36.57
C ALA A 21 -25.28 -20.19 -36.64
N ASN A 22 -25.85 -20.19 -37.86
CA ASN A 22 -27.27 -20.40 -38.12
C ASN A 22 -27.60 -21.90 -38.22
N GLY A 23 -27.64 -22.57 -37.06
CA GLY A 23 -27.90 -24.01 -36.94
C GLY A 23 -26.73 -24.91 -37.37
N ILE A 24 -26.79 -26.19 -36.99
CA ILE A 24 -25.83 -27.24 -37.35
C ILE A 24 -26.56 -28.57 -37.60
N ASP A 25 -26.74 -28.94 -38.87
CA ASP A 25 -27.32 -30.21 -39.30
C ASP A 25 -26.23 -31.20 -39.75
N LEU A 26 -26.28 -32.45 -39.27
CA LEU A 26 -25.22 -33.46 -39.41
C LEU A 26 -25.66 -34.71 -40.20
N MET A 27 -24.83 -35.17 -41.16
CA MET A 27 -25.06 -36.28 -42.12
C MET A 27 -23.76 -37.06 -42.43
N ASP A 28 -23.85 -38.30 -42.95
CA ASP A 28 -22.72 -39.22 -43.25
C ASP A 28 -22.63 -39.61 -44.74
N PRO A 29 -21.46 -39.39 -45.39
CA PRO A 29 -21.10 -40.26 -46.51
C PRO A 29 -19.62 -40.71 -46.54
N ALA A 30 -19.24 -41.69 -45.72
CA ALA A 30 -17.94 -42.41 -45.79
C ALA A 30 -16.72 -41.49 -45.49
N PRO A 31 -15.44 -41.93 -45.37
CA PRO A 31 -14.90 -41.91 -43.99
C PRO A 31 -13.46 -41.31 -43.69
N GLY A 32 -13.27 -40.55 -42.57
CA GLY A 32 -12.06 -40.03 -41.84
C GLY A 32 -12.28 -39.46 -40.38
N GLU A 33 -11.46 -39.72 -39.34
CA GLU A 33 -11.81 -39.30 -37.95
C GLU A 33 -11.64 -37.78 -37.67
N ILE A 34 -12.61 -37.10 -37.02
CA ILE A 34 -12.64 -35.62 -36.81
C ILE A 34 -13.27 -35.23 -35.44
N GLY A 35 -12.78 -34.17 -34.80
CA GLY A 35 -13.44 -33.51 -33.66
C GLY A 35 -13.35 -31.98 -33.77
N PHE A 36 -14.34 -31.24 -33.26
CA PHE A 36 -14.46 -29.79 -33.46
C PHE A 36 -14.26 -28.99 -32.16
N ALA A 37 -13.26 -28.11 -32.18
CA ALA A 37 -13.14 -26.97 -31.29
C ALA A 37 -13.30 -25.68 -32.13
N GLY A 38 -13.80 -24.60 -31.52
CA GLY A 38 -14.28 -23.42 -32.24
C GLY A 38 -13.24 -22.70 -33.12
N VAL A 39 -13.71 -22.14 -34.24
CA VAL A 39 -12.90 -21.30 -35.14
C VAL A 39 -12.78 -19.89 -34.56
N CYS A 40 -11.58 -19.52 -34.08
CA CYS A 40 -11.35 -18.20 -33.50
C CYS A 40 -11.09 -17.13 -34.57
N TYR A 41 -11.81 -16.01 -34.48
CA TYR A 41 -11.31 -14.73 -34.98
C TYR A 41 -10.40 -14.10 -33.92
N ASN A 42 -9.33 -13.44 -34.34
CA ASN A 42 -8.55 -12.57 -33.46
C ASN A 42 -9.09 -11.13 -33.51
N SER A 43 -8.56 -10.25 -32.66
CA SER A 43 -8.95 -8.84 -32.54
C SER A 43 -8.68 -7.96 -33.78
N SER A 44 -8.14 -8.54 -34.87
CA SER A 44 -7.94 -7.86 -36.17
C SER A 44 -8.79 -8.43 -37.31
N GLY A 45 -9.62 -9.46 -37.07
CA GLY A 45 -10.67 -9.91 -38.00
C GLY A 45 -10.23 -10.64 -39.27
N GLU A 46 -9.00 -11.16 -39.34
CA GLU A 46 -8.53 -11.94 -40.50
C GLU A 46 -8.86 -13.44 -40.38
N LEU A 47 -9.39 -14.02 -41.46
CA LEU A 47 -9.71 -15.43 -41.58
C LEU A 47 -8.47 -16.30 -41.83
N ARG A 48 -8.40 -17.44 -41.15
CA ARG A 48 -7.67 -18.64 -41.62
C ARG A 48 -8.64 -19.81 -41.78
N SER A 49 -9.34 -19.82 -42.91
CA SER A 49 -10.20 -20.93 -43.32
C SER A 49 -9.40 -22.02 -44.03
N GLU A 50 -9.51 -23.27 -43.56
CA GLU A 50 -9.81 -24.35 -44.50
C GLU A 50 -11.34 -24.44 -44.63
N SER A 51 -11.86 -24.81 -45.80
CA SER A 51 -13.15 -24.32 -46.29
C SER A 51 -14.38 -24.88 -45.57
N LEU A 52 -15.11 -24.01 -44.86
CA LEU A 52 -16.58 -24.06 -44.84
C LEU A 52 -17.11 -23.26 -46.02
N VAL A 53 -18.10 -23.80 -46.74
CA VAL A 53 -18.80 -23.10 -47.81
C VAL A 53 -20.14 -22.63 -47.26
N ASP A 54 -20.33 -21.32 -47.16
CA ASP A 54 -21.63 -20.75 -46.82
C ASP A 54 -22.64 -21.07 -47.94
N THR A 55 -23.71 -21.76 -47.56
CA THR A 55 -24.82 -22.17 -48.45
C THR A 55 -26.16 -21.58 -48.02
N GLY A 56 -26.19 -20.70 -47.01
CA GLY A 56 -27.41 -20.14 -46.44
C GLY A 56 -28.21 -21.10 -45.54
N ALA A 57 -27.72 -22.32 -45.29
CA ALA A 57 -28.22 -23.25 -44.29
C ALA A 57 -27.04 -23.96 -43.61
N GLY A 58 -27.04 -24.00 -42.27
CA GLY A 58 -25.93 -24.53 -41.48
C GLY A 58 -25.82 -26.06 -41.50
N VAL A 59 -25.32 -26.65 -42.58
CA VAL A 59 -25.14 -28.11 -42.71
C VAL A 59 -23.65 -28.48 -42.66
N LEU A 60 -23.26 -29.31 -41.69
CA LEU A 60 -21.89 -29.78 -41.47
C LEU A 60 -21.82 -31.31 -41.70
N TYR A 61 -21.18 -31.71 -42.80
CA TYR A 61 -21.03 -33.12 -43.16
C TYR A 61 -19.88 -33.77 -42.38
N LEU A 62 -20.17 -34.88 -41.67
CA LEU A 62 -19.21 -35.62 -40.85
C LEU A 62 -19.05 -37.05 -41.38
N THR A 63 -17.87 -37.64 -41.22
CA THR A 63 -17.45 -38.74 -42.10
C THR A 63 -16.51 -39.69 -41.34
N ARG A 64 -16.88 -40.85 -40.76
CA ARG A 64 -16.03 -41.73 -39.84
C ARG A 64 -15.65 -41.14 -38.48
N THR A 65 -16.46 -40.24 -37.93
CA THR A 65 -16.37 -39.96 -36.50
C THR A 65 -16.84 -41.19 -35.71
N ASN A 66 -15.92 -41.97 -35.11
CA ASN A 66 -16.29 -42.96 -34.09
C ASN A 66 -16.88 -42.28 -32.84
N TYR A 67 -16.47 -41.03 -32.62
CA TYR A 67 -16.94 -40.15 -31.57
C TYR A 67 -17.17 -38.74 -32.14
N ILE A 68 -18.31 -38.13 -31.83
CA ILE A 68 -18.61 -36.71 -32.11
C ILE A 68 -18.63 -35.98 -30.78
N TRP A 69 -17.89 -34.88 -30.65
CA TRP A 69 -18.00 -33.98 -29.50
C TRP A 69 -18.23 -32.55 -29.98
N VAL A 70 -19.28 -31.92 -29.47
CA VAL A 70 -19.60 -30.50 -29.68
C VAL A 70 -19.63 -29.82 -28.31
N ASN A 71 -18.78 -28.80 -28.12
CA ASN A 71 -18.62 -28.13 -26.83
C ASN A 71 -18.64 -26.60 -26.93
N GLY A 72 -19.45 -25.96 -26.09
CA GLY A 72 -19.40 -24.52 -25.86
C GLY A 72 -19.89 -23.63 -27.01
N LEU A 73 -20.68 -24.18 -27.94
CA LEU A 73 -21.26 -23.40 -29.04
C LEU A 73 -22.48 -22.61 -28.58
N VAL A 74 -22.66 -21.41 -29.17
CA VAL A 74 -23.86 -20.58 -29.00
C VAL A 74 -24.54 -20.46 -30.36
N LEU A 75 -25.78 -20.93 -30.44
CA LEU A 75 -26.53 -21.11 -31.68
C LEU A 75 -27.84 -20.32 -31.63
N GLU A 76 -27.97 -19.37 -32.55
CA GLU A 76 -29.11 -18.45 -32.67
C GLU A 76 -29.87 -18.78 -33.95
N GLY A 77 -31.14 -19.17 -33.80
CA GLY A 77 -32.01 -19.51 -34.92
C GLY A 77 -32.65 -18.31 -35.63
N THR A 78 -33.59 -18.59 -36.53
CA THR A 78 -34.15 -17.60 -37.46
C THR A 78 -35.43 -16.91 -36.99
N ILE A 79 -35.98 -17.19 -35.80
CA ILE A 79 -37.23 -16.57 -35.33
C ILE A 79 -37.12 -15.03 -35.38
N GLY A 80 -38.02 -14.41 -36.14
CA GLY A 80 -38.08 -12.95 -36.31
C GLY A 80 -37.16 -12.36 -37.40
N ARG A 81 -36.33 -13.18 -38.07
CA ARG A 81 -35.47 -12.72 -39.18
C ARG A 81 -36.22 -12.64 -40.52
N ALA A 82 -35.60 -12.04 -41.54
CA ALA A 82 -36.21 -11.78 -42.85
C ALA A 82 -36.05 -12.93 -43.87
N ASP A 83 -35.13 -13.85 -43.58
CA ASP A 83 -34.77 -15.07 -44.32
C ASP A 83 -35.52 -16.32 -43.80
N ASN A 84 -36.59 -16.11 -43.01
CA ASN A 84 -37.20 -17.13 -42.19
C ASN A 84 -37.82 -18.28 -43.01
N LEU A 85 -37.34 -19.52 -42.78
CA LEU A 85 -37.77 -20.73 -43.49
C LEU A 85 -38.99 -21.36 -42.81
N THR A 86 -39.96 -21.82 -43.61
CA THR A 86 -41.18 -22.50 -43.14
C THR A 86 -41.05 -24.03 -43.25
N ASP A 87 -41.51 -24.74 -42.22
CA ASP A 87 -41.64 -26.21 -42.10
C ASP A 87 -40.35 -27.04 -42.31
N GLU A 88 -39.93 -27.75 -41.24
CA GLU A 88 -38.84 -28.78 -41.18
C GLU A 88 -37.57 -28.57 -42.04
N SER A 89 -37.25 -27.33 -42.38
CA SER A 89 -36.16 -26.99 -43.29
C SER A 89 -34.77 -27.14 -42.62
N TYR A 90 -33.73 -27.36 -43.42
CA TYR A 90 -32.35 -27.32 -42.94
C TYR A 90 -32.03 -25.95 -42.33
N GLY A 91 -31.42 -25.93 -41.14
CA GLY A 91 -31.22 -24.72 -40.33
C GLY A 91 -32.45 -24.25 -39.52
N ALA A 92 -33.59 -24.94 -39.57
CA ALA A 92 -34.74 -24.62 -38.69
C ALA A 92 -34.58 -25.11 -37.24
N ASN A 93 -33.52 -25.88 -36.96
CA ASN A 93 -33.16 -26.45 -35.66
C ASN A 93 -31.74 -26.03 -35.27
N GLY A 94 -31.42 -26.02 -33.97
CA GLY A 94 -30.11 -25.60 -33.49
C GLY A 94 -29.00 -26.63 -33.76
N ILE A 95 -29.13 -27.85 -33.24
CA ILE A 95 -28.27 -28.99 -33.62
C ILE A 95 -29.14 -30.18 -34.01
N SER A 96 -28.93 -30.73 -35.21
CA SER A 96 -29.68 -31.88 -35.73
C SER A 96 -28.78 -33.05 -36.13
N PHE A 97 -29.19 -34.27 -35.79
CA PHE A 97 -28.62 -35.51 -36.30
C PHE A 97 -29.65 -36.25 -37.17
N TYR A 98 -29.43 -36.29 -38.49
CA TYR A 98 -30.42 -36.80 -39.45
C TYR A 98 -30.22 -38.26 -39.91
N GLU A 99 -29.12 -38.91 -39.52
CA GLU A 99 -28.78 -40.27 -39.97
C GLU A 99 -28.54 -41.28 -38.83
N ASN A 100 -28.45 -42.56 -39.20
CA ASN A 100 -28.46 -43.70 -38.28
C ASN A 100 -27.10 -43.90 -37.59
N LEU A 101 -26.84 -43.10 -36.55
CA LEU A 101 -25.58 -43.06 -35.78
C LEU A 101 -25.39 -44.24 -34.80
N ASN A 102 -25.92 -45.43 -35.11
CA ASN A 102 -25.74 -46.62 -34.26
C ASN A 102 -24.25 -47.02 -34.16
N GLY A 103 -23.71 -46.92 -32.94
CA GLY A 103 -22.30 -47.21 -32.65
C GLY A 103 -21.35 -46.02 -32.74
N VAL A 104 -21.85 -44.82 -33.06
CA VAL A 104 -21.11 -43.56 -32.91
C VAL A 104 -21.41 -43.00 -31.52
N GLY A 105 -20.38 -42.76 -30.71
CA GLY A 105 -20.57 -42.05 -29.45
C GLY A 105 -20.76 -40.56 -29.70
N VAL A 106 -21.79 -39.94 -29.16
CA VAL A 106 -22.07 -38.50 -29.39
C VAL A 106 -22.10 -37.76 -28.07
N LYS A 107 -21.31 -36.69 -27.92
CA LYS A 107 -21.35 -35.81 -26.76
C LYS A 107 -21.67 -34.37 -27.14
N LEU A 108 -22.65 -33.78 -26.46
CA LEU A 108 -22.96 -32.36 -26.49
C LEU A 108 -22.70 -31.80 -25.09
N THR A 109 -21.77 -30.86 -24.93
CA THR A 109 -21.51 -30.21 -23.64
C THR A 109 -21.56 -28.69 -23.70
N ASN A 110 -22.17 -28.05 -22.70
CA ASN A 110 -22.11 -26.59 -22.52
C ASN A 110 -22.61 -25.75 -23.72
N ASN A 111 -23.42 -26.33 -24.62
CA ASN A 111 -23.91 -25.62 -25.81
C ASN A 111 -25.21 -24.88 -25.50
N ILE A 112 -25.41 -23.70 -26.09
CA ILE A 112 -26.63 -22.89 -25.96
C ILE A 112 -27.34 -22.84 -27.32
N SER A 113 -28.64 -23.11 -27.33
CA SER A 113 -29.48 -23.15 -28.54
C SER A 113 -30.79 -22.40 -28.30
N TYR A 114 -31.01 -21.32 -29.04
CA TYR A 114 -32.15 -20.42 -28.84
C TYR A 114 -32.71 -19.79 -30.12
N TRP A 115 -33.98 -19.39 -30.08
CA TRP A 115 -34.73 -18.78 -31.20
C TRP A 115 -34.77 -19.62 -32.50
N ASN A 116 -34.61 -20.94 -32.39
CA ASN A 116 -34.80 -21.86 -33.51
C ASN A 116 -36.27 -22.02 -33.84
N MET A 117 -36.62 -22.01 -35.13
CA MET A 117 -38.01 -22.09 -35.61
C MET A 117 -38.71 -23.39 -35.20
N HIS A 118 -37.95 -24.48 -35.07
CA HIS A 118 -38.42 -25.80 -34.65
C HIS A 118 -37.72 -26.24 -33.35
N CYS A 119 -36.75 -27.18 -33.37
CA CYS A 119 -36.11 -27.69 -32.15
C CYS A 119 -34.82 -26.97 -31.76
N GLY A 120 -34.55 -26.86 -30.45
CA GLY A 120 -33.23 -26.48 -29.94
C GLY A 120 -32.16 -27.54 -30.25
N PHE A 121 -32.44 -28.81 -29.91
CA PHE A 121 -31.60 -29.97 -30.24
C PHE A 121 -32.47 -31.14 -30.73
N LYS A 122 -32.04 -31.84 -31.79
CA LYS A 122 -32.84 -32.86 -32.51
C LYS A 122 -32.00 -34.07 -32.92
N SER A 123 -32.55 -35.28 -32.76
CA SER A 123 -32.01 -36.50 -33.36
C SER A 123 -33.12 -37.36 -33.95
N ILE A 124 -32.83 -38.08 -35.03
CA ILE A 124 -33.73 -39.15 -35.51
C ILE A 124 -33.84 -40.30 -34.50
N HIS A 125 -34.82 -41.18 -34.76
CA HIS A 125 -35.13 -42.32 -33.92
C HIS A 125 -34.19 -43.52 -34.18
N ASN A 126 -33.96 -44.31 -33.13
CA ASN A 126 -33.20 -45.57 -33.11
C ASN A 126 -31.66 -45.45 -33.16
N ALA A 127 -31.03 -44.34 -32.76
CA ALA A 127 -29.58 -44.33 -32.46
C ALA A 127 -29.29 -44.66 -30.97
N SER A 128 -28.02 -44.86 -30.61
CA SER A 128 -27.57 -45.13 -29.23
C SER A 128 -26.29 -44.35 -28.88
N TYR A 129 -25.94 -44.31 -27.59
CA TYR A 129 -24.66 -43.78 -27.04
C TYR A 129 -24.48 -42.26 -27.12
N PHE A 130 -25.54 -41.50 -26.81
CA PHE A 130 -25.50 -40.04 -26.71
C PHE A 130 -25.22 -39.59 -25.26
N THR A 131 -24.63 -38.41 -25.08
CA THR A 131 -24.41 -37.76 -23.77
C THR A 131 -24.58 -36.25 -23.92
N LEU A 132 -25.65 -35.71 -23.35
CA LEU A 132 -25.98 -34.28 -23.32
C LEU A 132 -25.74 -33.77 -21.91
N GLU A 133 -24.67 -33.02 -21.70
CA GLU A 133 -24.24 -32.51 -20.40
C GLU A 133 -24.22 -30.96 -20.36
N SER A 134 -24.97 -30.35 -19.45
CA SER A 134 -24.95 -28.89 -19.21
C SER A 134 -25.30 -28.00 -20.42
N ASN A 135 -26.13 -28.47 -21.35
CA ASN A 135 -26.59 -27.67 -22.50
C ASN A 135 -27.83 -26.83 -22.13
N VAL A 136 -28.07 -25.76 -22.88
CA VAL A 136 -29.22 -24.84 -22.72
C VAL A 136 -30.07 -24.84 -23.99
N ALA A 137 -31.35 -25.20 -23.87
CA ALA A 137 -32.35 -25.13 -24.93
C ALA A 137 -33.47 -24.17 -24.51
N ILE A 138 -33.43 -22.92 -24.99
CA ILE A 138 -34.33 -21.86 -24.52
C ILE A 138 -35.01 -21.11 -25.68
N TRP A 139 -36.29 -20.75 -25.54
CA TRP A 139 -37.04 -19.96 -26.53
C TRP A 139 -37.03 -20.56 -27.96
N ASN A 140 -37.10 -21.88 -28.10
CA ASN A 140 -37.21 -22.54 -29.39
C ASN A 140 -38.67 -22.90 -29.72
N GLY A 141 -38.98 -22.96 -31.00
CA GLY A 141 -40.29 -23.29 -31.54
C GLY A 141 -41.18 -22.07 -31.80
N THR A 142 -42.15 -22.28 -32.69
CA THR A 142 -43.24 -21.35 -32.99
C THR A 142 -44.63 -21.98 -32.81
N GLU A 143 -44.71 -23.31 -32.63
CA GLU A 143 -45.93 -24.03 -32.32
C GLU A 143 -45.79 -25.12 -31.23
N HIS A 144 -46.93 -25.69 -30.86
CA HIS A 144 -47.07 -26.69 -29.78
C HIS A 144 -46.38 -28.05 -30.03
N LEU A 145 -45.95 -28.33 -31.27
CA LEU A 145 -45.23 -29.55 -31.64
C LEU A 145 -43.71 -29.37 -31.69
N ASP A 146 -43.20 -28.18 -31.41
CA ASP A 146 -41.77 -27.91 -31.31
C ASP A 146 -41.20 -28.38 -29.96
N HIS A 147 -39.86 -28.42 -29.85
CA HIS A 147 -39.18 -29.01 -28.70
C HIS A 147 -37.90 -28.27 -28.31
N GLY A 148 -37.64 -28.08 -27.01
CA GLY A 148 -36.29 -27.73 -26.54
C GLY A 148 -35.28 -28.83 -26.92
N MET A 149 -35.60 -30.09 -26.61
CA MET A 149 -34.81 -31.28 -26.98
C MET A 149 -35.72 -32.43 -27.47
N TYR A 150 -35.49 -32.92 -28.68
CA TYR A 150 -36.24 -34.04 -29.28
C TYR A 150 -35.31 -35.17 -29.73
N PHE A 151 -35.36 -36.31 -29.03
CA PHE A 151 -34.44 -37.43 -29.24
C PHE A 151 -35.19 -38.76 -29.23
N GLY A 152 -34.80 -39.69 -30.09
CA GLY A 152 -35.27 -41.08 -30.06
C GLY A 152 -34.15 -42.07 -29.88
N THR A 153 -33.25 -41.79 -28.93
CA THR A 153 -31.98 -42.51 -28.76
C THR A 153 -31.98 -43.36 -27.49
N SER A 154 -31.41 -44.56 -27.57
CA SER A 154 -31.19 -45.44 -26.41
C SER A 154 -29.79 -45.25 -25.81
N ASP A 155 -29.51 -45.87 -24.67
CA ASP A 155 -28.19 -45.86 -24.02
C ASP A 155 -27.63 -44.43 -23.87
N THR A 156 -28.52 -43.47 -23.57
CA THR A 156 -28.26 -42.02 -23.64
C THR A 156 -28.28 -41.39 -22.25
N ILE A 157 -27.36 -40.44 -21.99
CA ILE A 157 -27.34 -39.65 -20.76
C ILE A 157 -27.78 -38.21 -21.08
N PHE A 158 -28.80 -37.70 -20.40
CA PHE A 158 -29.15 -36.28 -20.34
C PHE A 158 -28.89 -35.79 -18.91
N ARG A 159 -27.83 -35.01 -18.71
CA ARG A 159 -27.40 -34.54 -17.40
C ARG A 159 -27.29 -33.01 -17.32
N GLY A 160 -27.88 -32.38 -16.31
CA GLY A 160 -27.62 -30.97 -15.99
C GLY A 160 -28.13 -29.94 -17.01
N ASN A 161 -28.99 -30.33 -17.97
CA ASN A 161 -29.42 -29.43 -19.05
C ASN A 161 -30.54 -28.49 -18.60
N LEU A 162 -30.49 -27.24 -19.07
CA LEU A 162 -31.57 -26.25 -18.93
C LEU A 162 -32.46 -26.28 -20.18
N ILE A 163 -33.76 -26.48 -20.01
CA ILE A 163 -34.71 -26.68 -21.11
C ILE A 163 -35.95 -25.84 -20.81
N ALA A 164 -35.96 -24.58 -21.27
CA ALA A 164 -36.85 -23.56 -20.74
C ALA A 164 -37.60 -22.74 -21.80
N GLU A 165 -38.83 -22.34 -21.49
CA GLU A 165 -39.60 -21.34 -22.27
C GLU A 165 -39.69 -21.66 -23.79
N ASN A 166 -39.66 -22.94 -24.16
CA ASN A 166 -39.86 -23.40 -25.54
C ASN A 166 -41.37 -23.45 -25.85
N SER A 167 -41.76 -23.19 -27.12
CA SER A 167 -43.16 -23.01 -27.53
C SER A 167 -44.02 -24.27 -27.33
N GLY A 168 -43.45 -25.44 -27.61
CA GLY A 168 -44.05 -26.74 -27.37
C GLY A 168 -43.47 -27.44 -26.16
N TYR A 169 -42.91 -28.63 -26.38
CA TYR A 169 -42.35 -29.48 -25.35
C TYR A 169 -40.98 -28.96 -24.87
N GLY A 170 -40.63 -29.23 -23.61
CA GLY A 170 -39.27 -29.08 -23.12
C GLY A 170 -38.41 -30.21 -23.68
N MET A 171 -38.33 -31.33 -22.98
CA MET A 171 -37.71 -32.57 -23.47
C MET A 171 -38.77 -33.57 -23.95
N HIS A 172 -38.55 -34.17 -25.10
CA HIS A 172 -39.38 -35.24 -25.64
C HIS A 172 -38.51 -36.39 -26.16
N ALA A 173 -38.43 -37.45 -25.35
CA ALA A 173 -37.73 -38.69 -25.67
C ALA A 173 -38.71 -39.69 -26.29
N TYR A 174 -38.90 -39.58 -27.61
CA TYR A 174 -39.93 -40.30 -28.38
C TYR A 174 -39.39 -41.54 -29.11
N SER A 175 -40.27 -42.41 -29.60
CA SER A 175 -39.89 -43.57 -30.42
C SER A 175 -39.08 -44.65 -29.68
N TYR A 176 -39.57 -45.03 -28.50
CA TYR A 176 -39.13 -46.21 -27.72
C TYR A 176 -37.66 -46.24 -27.24
N PRO A 177 -37.07 -45.13 -26.73
CA PRO A 177 -35.71 -45.12 -26.19
C PRO A 177 -35.56 -46.04 -24.97
N GLN A 178 -34.36 -46.59 -24.76
CA GLN A 178 -34.10 -47.59 -23.72
C GLN A 178 -32.83 -47.28 -22.93
N ARG A 179 -32.72 -47.77 -21.67
CA ARG A 179 -31.50 -47.72 -20.85
C ARG A 179 -30.87 -46.33 -20.77
N SER A 180 -31.71 -45.30 -20.77
CA SER A 180 -31.28 -43.90 -20.82
C SER A 180 -31.54 -43.21 -19.48
N LEU A 181 -30.56 -42.39 -19.07
CA LEU A 181 -30.50 -41.68 -17.80
C LEU A 181 -30.83 -40.20 -18.01
N TYR A 182 -31.75 -39.67 -17.21
CA TYR A 182 -32.20 -38.29 -17.22
C TYR A 182 -31.96 -37.71 -15.82
N GLU A 183 -30.84 -37.01 -15.63
CA GLU A 183 -30.31 -36.62 -14.32
C GLU A 183 -30.16 -35.10 -14.16
N ARG A 184 -30.68 -34.47 -13.10
CA ARG A 184 -30.43 -33.04 -12.81
C ARG A 184 -30.76 -32.05 -13.94
N ASN A 185 -31.72 -32.36 -14.80
CA ASN A 185 -32.19 -31.41 -15.82
C ASN A 185 -33.23 -30.45 -15.22
N LEU A 186 -33.18 -29.19 -15.64
CA LEU A 186 -34.15 -28.15 -15.28
C LEU A 186 -35.06 -27.88 -16.49
N ALA A 187 -36.27 -28.44 -16.47
CA ALA A 187 -37.23 -28.37 -17.57
C ALA A 187 -38.44 -27.51 -17.19
N VAL A 188 -38.42 -26.22 -17.54
CA VAL A 188 -39.33 -25.21 -16.94
C VAL A 188 -40.05 -24.32 -17.94
N ARG A 189 -41.29 -23.91 -17.61
CA ARG A 189 -42.07 -22.92 -18.38
C ARG A 189 -42.30 -23.25 -19.86
N ASN A 190 -42.17 -24.50 -20.27
CA ASN A 190 -42.39 -24.91 -21.67
C ASN A 190 -43.90 -24.96 -21.95
N GLY A 191 -44.32 -24.56 -23.15
CA GLY A 191 -45.74 -24.39 -23.51
C GLY A 191 -46.56 -25.69 -23.54
N HIS A 192 -45.91 -26.86 -23.58
CA HIS A 192 -46.52 -28.17 -23.44
C HIS A 192 -45.91 -28.98 -22.28
N THR A 193 -45.34 -30.16 -22.53
CA THR A 193 -44.80 -31.04 -21.48
C THR A 193 -43.34 -30.69 -21.18
N GLY A 194 -43.00 -30.48 -19.91
CA GLY A 194 -41.61 -30.21 -19.49
C GLY A 194 -40.69 -31.39 -19.82
N MET A 195 -41.08 -32.62 -19.47
CA MET A 195 -40.37 -33.84 -19.86
C MET A 195 -41.35 -34.97 -20.22
N LEU A 196 -41.34 -35.43 -21.47
CA LEU A 196 -42.06 -36.61 -21.95
C LEU A 196 -41.06 -37.71 -22.32
N ILE A 197 -41.07 -38.84 -21.61
CA ILE A 197 -40.14 -39.96 -21.82
C ILE A 197 -40.92 -41.24 -22.15
N THR A 198 -40.67 -41.80 -23.33
CA THR A 198 -41.27 -43.05 -23.81
C THR A 198 -40.28 -44.22 -23.71
N GLY A 199 -40.68 -45.41 -24.17
CA GLY A 199 -39.82 -46.60 -24.20
C GLY A 199 -39.82 -47.44 -22.92
N ARG A 200 -38.64 -47.90 -22.49
CA ARG A 200 -38.50 -48.86 -21.38
C ARG A 200 -37.12 -48.85 -20.75
N ASP A 201 -37.07 -49.26 -19.49
CA ASP A 201 -35.86 -49.44 -18.69
C ASP A 201 -35.04 -48.14 -18.63
N ASN A 202 -35.74 -47.00 -18.46
CA ASN A 202 -35.17 -45.65 -18.38
C ASN A 202 -35.21 -45.11 -16.95
N GLU A 203 -34.22 -44.29 -16.60
CA GLU A 203 -33.94 -43.83 -15.24
C GLU A 203 -33.99 -42.30 -15.17
N VAL A 204 -34.79 -41.75 -14.25
CA VAL A 204 -35.16 -40.32 -14.21
C VAL A 204 -34.93 -39.80 -12.80
N TYR A 205 -33.80 -39.14 -12.60
CA TYR A 205 -33.31 -38.76 -11.27
C TYR A 205 -33.09 -37.26 -11.12
N TYR A 206 -33.49 -36.70 -9.98
CA TYR A 206 -33.06 -35.36 -9.57
C TYR A 206 -33.40 -34.23 -10.57
N ASN A 207 -34.44 -34.37 -11.39
CA ASN A 207 -34.84 -33.30 -12.32
C ASN A 207 -35.81 -32.32 -11.62
N THR A 208 -35.76 -31.05 -12.01
CA THR A 208 -36.78 -30.06 -11.63
C THR A 208 -37.63 -29.74 -12.85
N VAL A 209 -38.91 -30.11 -12.83
CA VAL A 209 -39.85 -29.96 -13.95
C VAL A 209 -41.01 -29.08 -13.49
N ALA A 210 -40.91 -27.76 -13.76
CA ALA A 210 -41.75 -26.77 -13.10
C ALA A 210 -42.37 -25.67 -14.01
N ASP A 211 -43.54 -25.17 -13.61
CA ASP A 211 -44.33 -24.13 -14.30
C ASP A 211 -44.67 -24.44 -15.78
N ASN A 212 -44.66 -25.71 -16.20
CA ASN A 212 -45.01 -26.13 -17.57
C ASN A 212 -46.53 -26.31 -17.73
N TYR A 213 -47.01 -26.59 -18.96
CA TYR A 213 -48.38 -27.06 -19.13
C TYR A 213 -48.57 -28.47 -18.54
N VAL A 214 -47.69 -29.42 -18.86
CA VAL A 214 -47.65 -30.76 -18.23
C VAL A 214 -46.25 -30.97 -17.63
N GLY A 215 -46.14 -31.61 -16.47
CA GLY A 215 -44.87 -31.84 -15.78
C GLY A 215 -44.02 -32.95 -16.40
N LEU A 216 -43.80 -34.01 -15.62
CA LEU A 216 -43.14 -35.24 -16.07
C LEU A 216 -44.18 -36.27 -16.51
N TRP A 217 -44.05 -36.77 -17.75
CA TRP A 217 -44.89 -37.83 -18.30
C TRP A 217 -44.02 -39.00 -18.76
N LEU A 218 -44.17 -40.13 -18.08
CA LEU A 218 -43.54 -41.41 -18.44
C LEU A 218 -44.57 -42.31 -19.13
N GLY A 219 -44.18 -42.99 -20.22
CA GLY A 219 -44.96 -44.10 -20.77
C GLY A 219 -46.05 -43.77 -21.80
N GLY A 220 -46.18 -42.54 -22.29
CA GLY A 220 -46.90 -42.21 -23.54
C GLY A 220 -48.30 -42.84 -23.76
N TYR A 221 -48.51 -43.45 -24.94
CA TYR A 221 -49.81 -43.90 -25.48
C TYR A 221 -49.91 -45.39 -25.89
N SER A 222 -48.97 -46.27 -25.51
CA SER A 222 -48.89 -47.66 -26.05
C SER A 222 -48.62 -48.72 -24.98
N ALA A 223 -49.00 -49.98 -25.27
CA ALA A 223 -48.82 -51.11 -24.37
C ALA A 223 -47.40 -51.75 -24.40
N ASP A 224 -46.48 -51.21 -25.20
CA ASP A 224 -45.09 -51.70 -25.32
C ASP A 224 -44.09 -50.92 -24.43
N PHE A 225 -44.59 -50.05 -23.55
CA PHE A 225 -43.77 -49.25 -22.64
C PHE A 225 -43.51 -49.99 -21.32
N GLY A 226 -42.25 -49.98 -20.88
CA GLY A 226 -41.74 -50.95 -19.90
C GLY A 226 -41.53 -50.41 -18.49
N ASN A 227 -40.51 -50.93 -17.81
CA ASN A 227 -40.13 -50.45 -16.47
C ASN A 227 -39.53 -49.04 -16.58
N TYR A 228 -39.72 -48.20 -15.57
CA TYR A 228 -38.97 -46.94 -15.42
C TYR A 228 -38.61 -46.77 -13.94
N ILE A 229 -37.61 -45.96 -13.63
CA ILE A 229 -37.27 -45.56 -12.25
C ILE A 229 -37.33 -44.04 -12.15
N SER A 230 -38.15 -43.48 -11.26
CA SER A 230 -38.24 -42.03 -10.99
C SER A 230 -37.92 -41.74 -9.53
N LYS A 231 -36.85 -40.99 -9.26
CA LYS A 231 -36.45 -40.62 -7.90
C LYS A 231 -35.91 -39.21 -7.76
N GLY A 232 -36.16 -38.55 -6.65
CA GLY A 232 -35.54 -37.26 -6.34
C GLY A 232 -36.02 -36.11 -7.23
N ASN A 233 -37.09 -36.25 -8.02
CA ASN A 233 -37.53 -35.19 -8.93
C ASN A 233 -38.48 -34.20 -8.23
N ILE A 234 -38.35 -32.89 -8.51
CA ILE A 234 -39.37 -31.88 -8.18
C ILE A 234 -40.30 -31.69 -9.38
N LEU A 235 -41.61 -31.84 -9.16
CA LEU A 235 -42.67 -31.57 -10.13
C LEU A 235 -43.57 -30.46 -9.56
N ALA A 236 -43.38 -29.21 -10.00
CA ALA A 236 -43.93 -28.03 -9.31
C ALA A 236 -44.69 -27.07 -10.23
N ASN A 237 -45.85 -26.57 -9.79
CA ASN A 237 -46.68 -25.56 -10.47
C ASN A 237 -47.13 -25.90 -11.91
N ASN A 238 -47.01 -27.15 -12.35
CA ASN A 238 -47.49 -27.56 -13.67
C ASN A 238 -49.02 -27.44 -13.73
N THR A 239 -49.56 -27.01 -14.87
CA THR A 239 -50.96 -26.50 -14.95
C THR A 239 -52.01 -27.49 -15.46
N ASN A 240 -51.60 -28.65 -16.00
CA ASN A 240 -52.45 -29.74 -16.45
C ASN A 240 -51.97 -31.09 -15.86
N ASN A 241 -52.19 -31.23 -14.57
CA ASN A 241 -51.81 -32.37 -13.72
C ASN A 241 -52.57 -33.67 -14.07
N SER A 242 -53.55 -33.62 -15.00
CA SER A 242 -54.35 -34.78 -15.44
C SER A 242 -53.63 -35.70 -16.44
N TRP A 243 -52.54 -35.22 -17.06
CA TRP A 243 -51.77 -35.98 -18.07
C TRP A 243 -50.33 -36.29 -17.65
N GLY A 244 -49.78 -35.57 -16.66
CA GLY A 244 -48.43 -35.80 -16.18
C GLY A 244 -48.04 -34.87 -15.03
N ASP A 245 -48.08 -35.42 -13.82
CA ASP A 245 -47.36 -34.96 -12.62
C ASP A 245 -46.95 -36.15 -11.71
N TYR A 246 -47.21 -37.38 -12.16
CA TYR A 246 -46.78 -38.62 -11.54
C TYR A 246 -46.90 -39.78 -12.54
N PHE A 247 -46.30 -40.94 -12.23
CA PHE A 247 -46.34 -42.15 -13.05
C PHE A 247 -47.75 -42.57 -13.51
N VAL A 248 -47.98 -42.57 -14.83
CA VAL A 248 -49.23 -43.08 -15.44
C VAL A 248 -48.97 -44.37 -16.23
N ASN A 249 -49.10 -45.51 -15.57
CA ASN A 249 -48.94 -46.83 -16.21
C ASN A 249 -50.21 -47.18 -17.04
N GLN A 250 -50.33 -46.64 -18.25
CA GLN A 250 -51.39 -46.98 -19.22
C GLN A 250 -51.17 -48.36 -19.89
N GLY A 251 -50.72 -49.34 -19.10
CA GLY A 251 -50.74 -50.76 -19.42
C GLY A 251 -49.38 -51.37 -19.74
N GLY A 252 -48.92 -52.31 -18.90
CA GLY A 252 -48.10 -53.43 -19.37
C GLY A 252 -46.98 -53.92 -18.45
N ALA A 253 -46.42 -53.08 -17.58
CA ALA A 253 -45.23 -53.44 -16.79
C ALA A 253 -45.47 -53.38 -15.27
N GLY A 254 -45.04 -54.42 -14.55
CA GLY A 254 -45.14 -54.52 -13.09
C GLY A 254 -43.84 -54.25 -12.33
N GLY A 255 -42.82 -53.69 -12.98
CA GLY A 255 -41.49 -53.46 -12.42
C GLY A 255 -41.05 -51.99 -12.37
N SER A 256 -41.93 -51.04 -12.67
CA SER A 256 -41.64 -49.60 -12.52
C SER A 256 -41.61 -49.17 -11.06
N VAL A 257 -40.70 -48.25 -10.72
CA VAL A 257 -40.47 -47.74 -9.37
C VAL A 257 -40.52 -46.21 -9.37
N SER A 258 -41.22 -45.65 -8.38
CA SER A 258 -41.26 -44.22 -8.11
C SER A 258 -41.18 -44.02 -6.61
N ASP A 259 -40.25 -43.19 -6.13
CA ASP A 259 -40.03 -42.93 -4.70
C ASP A 259 -39.16 -41.67 -4.51
N TYR A 260 -39.25 -40.96 -3.38
CA TYR A 260 -38.49 -39.72 -3.11
C TYR A 260 -38.71 -38.55 -4.11
N ASN A 261 -39.87 -38.44 -4.76
CA ASN A 261 -40.21 -37.30 -5.64
C ASN A 261 -41.11 -36.30 -4.90
N LEU A 262 -40.94 -34.99 -5.15
CA LEU A 262 -41.77 -33.93 -4.57
C LEU A 262 -42.77 -33.39 -5.62
N THR A 263 -44.02 -33.17 -5.21
CA THR A 263 -45.09 -32.69 -6.11
C THR A 263 -45.87 -31.52 -5.51
N TYR A 264 -46.10 -30.47 -6.30
CA TYR A 264 -46.79 -29.25 -5.84
C TYR A 264 -47.47 -28.49 -6.98
N PRO A 265 -48.65 -27.88 -6.79
CA PRO A 265 -49.67 -28.24 -5.82
C PRO A 265 -50.29 -29.61 -6.17
N HIS A 266 -50.77 -30.34 -5.15
CA HIS A 266 -51.18 -31.74 -5.31
C HIS A 266 -52.61 -31.91 -5.87
N ASN A 267 -52.76 -31.93 -7.20
CA ASN A 267 -54.04 -32.00 -7.91
C ASN A 267 -54.22 -33.30 -8.73
N MET A 268 -54.21 -34.48 -8.10
CA MET A 268 -54.21 -35.77 -8.83
C MET A 268 -55.57 -36.32 -9.25
N THR A 269 -55.62 -36.94 -10.45
CA THR A 269 -56.69 -37.85 -10.91
C THR A 269 -56.10 -39.04 -11.69
N GLY A 270 -55.55 -40.04 -11.01
CA GLY A 270 -54.91 -41.20 -11.68
C GLY A 270 -54.71 -42.44 -10.79
N THR A 271 -54.35 -43.57 -11.42
CA THR A 271 -53.99 -44.83 -10.75
C THR A 271 -52.47 -44.96 -10.68
N ASN A 272 -51.89 -44.59 -9.53
CA ASN A 272 -50.46 -44.33 -9.40
C ASN A 272 -49.72 -45.43 -8.61
N ILE A 273 -48.43 -45.62 -8.90
CA ILE A 273 -47.51 -46.42 -8.08
C ILE A 273 -46.73 -45.44 -7.18
N ALA A 274 -47.36 -44.96 -6.11
CA ALA A 274 -46.71 -44.09 -5.14
C ALA A 274 -45.66 -44.88 -4.32
N GLY A 275 -44.49 -44.27 -4.10
CA GLY A 275 -43.48 -44.75 -3.18
C GLY A 275 -43.83 -44.49 -1.72
N ALA A 276 -42.88 -44.77 -0.83
CA ALA A 276 -43.04 -44.56 0.61
C ALA A 276 -42.52 -43.18 1.06
N ASN A 277 -41.66 -42.55 0.26
CA ASN A 277 -40.90 -41.35 0.58
C ASN A 277 -41.25 -40.15 -0.34
N ASP A 278 -42.23 -40.29 -1.23
CA ASP A 278 -42.68 -39.17 -2.08
C ASP A 278 -43.41 -38.08 -1.26
N MET A 279 -43.14 -36.82 -1.62
CA MET A 279 -43.55 -35.63 -0.88
C MET A 279 -44.72 -34.93 -1.60
N PHE A 280 -45.93 -35.35 -1.27
CA PHE A 280 -47.15 -34.87 -1.90
C PHE A 280 -47.65 -33.55 -1.30
N GLY A 281 -47.74 -32.49 -2.11
CA GLY A 281 -48.31 -31.20 -1.74
C GLY A 281 -47.39 -30.29 -0.93
N GLN A 282 -46.09 -30.61 -0.83
CA GLN A 282 -45.10 -29.79 -0.17
C GLN A 282 -44.54 -28.75 -1.15
N ASP A 283 -44.55 -27.47 -0.78
CA ASP A 283 -43.96 -26.41 -1.59
C ASP A 283 -42.42 -26.59 -1.64
N PRO A 284 -41.76 -26.64 -2.82
CA PRO A 284 -40.31 -26.75 -2.91
C PRO A 284 -39.56 -25.50 -2.41
N LEU A 285 -40.26 -24.38 -2.14
CA LEU A 285 -39.70 -23.10 -1.71
C LEU A 285 -38.51 -22.68 -2.59
N PHE A 286 -38.78 -22.45 -3.87
CA PHE A 286 -37.78 -21.90 -4.79
C PHE A 286 -37.38 -20.47 -4.39
N VAL A 287 -36.13 -20.07 -4.64
CA VAL A 287 -35.62 -18.72 -4.34
C VAL A 287 -36.47 -17.65 -5.02
N ASP A 288 -36.68 -17.77 -6.34
CA ASP A 288 -37.63 -16.95 -7.09
C ASP A 288 -37.98 -17.63 -8.43
N SER A 289 -38.98 -18.52 -8.42
CA SER A 289 -39.45 -19.15 -9.67
C SER A 289 -40.17 -18.18 -10.62
N ALA A 290 -40.43 -16.93 -10.23
CA ALA A 290 -41.02 -15.91 -11.11
C ALA A 290 -39.94 -15.18 -11.95
N SER A 291 -38.73 -14.94 -11.43
CA SER A 291 -37.56 -14.57 -12.26
C SER A 291 -36.81 -15.78 -12.83
N GLY A 292 -37.06 -16.99 -12.33
CA GLY A 292 -36.50 -18.25 -12.87
C GLY A 292 -35.38 -18.88 -12.04
N ASP A 293 -35.20 -18.43 -10.80
CA ASP A 293 -34.24 -19.03 -9.86
C ASP A 293 -34.89 -20.19 -9.09
N TYR A 294 -34.83 -21.38 -9.70
CA TYR A 294 -35.34 -22.65 -9.18
C TYR A 294 -34.40 -23.32 -8.16
N ARG A 295 -33.43 -22.61 -7.59
CA ARG A 295 -32.67 -23.08 -6.42
C ARG A 295 -33.57 -23.12 -5.19
N LEU A 296 -33.24 -23.95 -4.22
CA LEU A 296 -34.00 -24.12 -2.97
C LEU A 296 -33.70 -22.99 -1.98
N GLN A 297 -34.70 -22.55 -1.22
CA GLN A 297 -34.52 -21.69 -0.04
C GLN A 297 -34.06 -22.50 1.18
N PRO A 298 -33.42 -21.89 2.20
CA PRO A 298 -32.81 -22.60 3.35
C PRO A 298 -33.76 -23.45 4.22
N THR A 299 -35.08 -23.30 4.05
CA THR A 299 -36.11 -24.07 4.76
C THR A 299 -36.92 -24.97 3.83
N SER A 300 -36.42 -25.22 2.61
CA SER A 300 -37.10 -26.08 1.63
C SER A 300 -37.21 -27.51 2.15
N PRO A 301 -38.40 -28.15 2.02
CA PRO A 301 -38.57 -29.56 2.37
C PRO A 301 -37.92 -30.52 1.36
N ALA A 302 -37.33 -30.01 0.27
CA ALA A 302 -36.54 -30.80 -0.67
C ALA A 302 -35.08 -31.02 -0.21
N ILE A 303 -34.59 -30.21 0.74
CA ILE A 303 -33.21 -30.31 1.23
C ILE A 303 -33.04 -31.55 2.10
N ASP A 304 -31.93 -32.29 1.91
CA ASP A 304 -31.59 -33.51 2.67
C ASP A 304 -32.69 -34.61 2.59
N ALA A 305 -33.52 -34.57 1.54
CA ALA A 305 -34.74 -35.38 1.42
C ALA A 305 -34.69 -36.47 0.32
N GLY A 306 -33.62 -36.54 -0.47
CA GLY A 306 -33.43 -37.53 -1.52
C GLY A 306 -32.85 -38.87 -1.04
N THR A 307 -32.10 -39.54 -1.92
CA THR A 307 -31.54 -40.88 -1.69
C THR A 307 -30.26 -41.09 -2.48
N ASP A 308 -29.14 -41.40 -1.82
CA ASP A 308 -27.89 -41.67 -2.52
C ASP A 308 -28.03 -42.91 -3.43
N LEU A 309 -27.84 -42.69 -4.74
CA LEU A 309 -27.84 -43.73 -5.78
C LEU A 309 -26.42 -44.19 -6.15
N GLY A 310 -25.40 -43.54 -5.57
CA GLY A 310 -23.99 -43.73 -5.88
C GLY A 310 -23.53 -42.90 -7.10
N GLY A 311 -22.32 -42.35 -7.02
CA GLY A 311 -21.66 -41.67 -8.15
C GLY A 311 -22.07 -40.22 -8.37
N MET A 312 -22.94 -39.64 -7.52
CA MET A 312 -23.18 -38.20 -7.48
C MET A 312 -22.34 -37.54 -6.38
N PHE A 313 -21.92 -36.30 -6.63
CA PHE A 313 -21.54 -35.35 -5.58
C PHE A 313 -22.80 -34.58 -5.14
N TYR A 314 -22.91 -34.34 -3.83
CA TYR A 314 -24.04 -33.71 -3.16
C TYR A 314 -23.58 -33.03 -1.85
N TYR A 315 -24.40 -32.14 -1.30
CA TYR A 315 -24.16 -31.45 -0.02
C TYR A 315 -25.06 -32.01 1.09
N GLY A 316 -24.76 -31.75 2.37
CA GLY A 316 -25.54 -32.28 3.49
C GLY A 316 -25.28 -33.77 3.78
N SER A 317 -26.34 -34.52 4.08
CA SER A 317 -26.29 -35.93 4.48
C SER A 317 -26.76 -36.92 3.40
N VAL A 318 -27.71 -36.51 2.56
CA VAL A 318 -28.16 -37.19 1.33
C VAL A 318 -28.44 -36.14 0.24
N PRO A 319 -28.48 -36.51 -1.07
CA PRO A 319 -28.81 -35.57 -2.13
C PRO A 319 -30.15 -34.85 -1.91
N ASP A 320 -30.23 -33.60 -2.35
CA ASP A 320 -31.47 -32.83 -2.36
C ASP A 320 -32.43 -33.37 -3.44
N ILE A 321 -33.74 -33.18 -3.24
CA ILE A 321 -34.74 -33.44 -4.30
C ILE A 321 -34.67 -32.26 -5.30
N GLY A 322 -34.49 -32.55 -6.59
CA GLY A 322 -34.45 -31.58 -7.69
C GLY A 322 -33.08 -31.38 -8.31
N ALA A 323 -33.02 -30.46 -9.29
CA ALA A 323 -31.84 -30.26 -10.15
C ALA A 323 -30.68 -29.49 -9.51
N PHE A 324 -30.87 -28.95 -8.30
CA PHE A 324 -29.86 -28.18 -7.58
C PHE A 324 -29.71 -28.65 -6.15
N GLU A 325 -28.47 -28.91 -5.77
CA GLU A 325 -28.05 -29.00 -4.37
C GLU A 325 -28.08 -27.60 -3.74
N TYR A 326 -28.63 -27.51 -2.53
CA TYR A 326 -28.57 -26.32 -1.70
C TYR A 326 -27.18 -26.14 -1.11
N ARG A 327 -26.63 -24.93 -1.29
CA ARG A 327 -25.42 -24.45 -0.61
C ARG A 327 -25.79 -23.17 0.15
N PRO A 328 -25.39 -23.02 1.43
CA PRO A 328 -25.42 -21.72 2.11
C PRO A 328 -24.69 -20.65 1.29
N SER A 329 -25.08 -19.40 1.45
CA SER A 329 -24.38 -18.26 0.86
C SER A 329 -23.94 -17.27 1.93
N TYR A 330 -22.69 -16.83 1.85
CA TYR A 330 -22.08 -15.86 2.74
C TYR A 330 -21.85 -14.53 2.03
N THR A 331 -21.61 -13.48 2.80
CA THR A 331 -21.40 -12.11 2.33
C THR A 331 -19.95 -11.70 2.48
N ILE A 332 -19.37 -11.12 1.42
CA ILE A 332 -18.07 -10.44 1.46
C ILE A 332 -18.37 -8.95 1.41
N THR A 333 -18.11 -8.23 2.50
CA THR A 333 -18.46 -6.80 2.62
C THR A 333 -17.24 -5.91 2.35
N PRO A 334 -17.24 -5.13 1.24
CA PRO A 334 -16.14 -4.24 0.91
C PRO A 334 -16.25 -2.87 1.58
N SER A 335 -15.09 -2.23 1.75
CA SER A 335 -14.91 -0.87 2.23
C SER A 335 -13.59 -0.29 1.72
N VAL A 336 -13.48 1.05 1.70
CA VAL A 336 -12.30 1.76 1.22
C VAL A 336 -11.96 2.89 2.17
N THR A 337 -10.67 3.07 2.45
CA THR A 337 -10.10 4.18 3.21
C THR A 337 -9.10 4.91 2.31
N GLY A 338 -9.26 6.22 2.09
CA GLY A 338 -8.46 6.97 1.11
C GLY A 338 -9.04 6.95 -0.31
N GLN A 339 -8.21 7.14 -1.33
CA GLN A 339 -8.64 7.24 -2.75
C GLN A 339 -8.23 6.03 -3.58
N GLY A 340 -9.18 5.13 -3.80
CA GLY A 340 -9.03 3.96 -4.67
C GLY A 340 -10.34 3.19 -4.79
N THR A 341 -10.28 1.99 -5.36
CA THR A 341 -11.44 1.16 -5.67
C THR A 341 -11.19 -0.32 -5.43
N LEU A 342 -12.28 -1.05 -5.18
CA LEU A 342 -12.37 -2.51 -5.13
C LEU A 342 -13.21 -3.00 -6.31
N SER A 343 -12.94 -4.20 -6.84
CA SER A 343 -13.76 -4.81 -7.89
C SER A 343 -15.17 -5.20 -7.44
N ILE A 344 -15.43 -5.21 -6.13
CA ILE A 344 -16.76 -5.29 -5.52
C ILE A 344 -17.05 -3.96 -4.80
N SER A 345 -18.13 -3.27 -5.20
CA SER A 345 -18.52 -1.94 -4.67
C SER A 345 -19.70 -2.00 -3.69
N SER A 346 -20.30 -3.17 -3.54
CA SER A 346 -21.33 -3.53 -2.55
C SER A 346 -20.98 -4.89 -1.96
N PHE A 347 -21.72 -5.36 -0.96
CA PHE A 347 -21.55 -6.74 -0.50
C PHE A 347 -21.76 -7.72 -1.66
N GLU A 348 -20.89 -8.71 -1.77
CA GLU A 348 -20.96 -9.78 -2.77
C GLU A 348 -21.40 -11.07 -2.09
N SER A 349 -22.20 -11.91 -2.76
CA SER A 349 -22.70 -13.17 -2.19
C SER A 349 -22.02 -14.39 -2.80
N VAL A 350 -21.35 -15.17 -1.96
CA VAL A 350 -20.50 -16.31 -2.36
C VAL A 350 -21.08 -17.59 -1.75
N LEU A 351 -21.19 -18.68 -2.52
CA LEU A 351 -21.69 -19.96 -2.02
C LEU A 351 -20.64 -20.67 -1.16
N GLU A 352 -21.08 -21.47 -0.20
CA GLU A 352 -20.20 -22.25 0.68
C GLU A 352 -19.22 -23.12 -0.13
N GLN A 353 -17.91 -22.94 0.10
CA GLN A 353 -16.76 -23.54 -0.62
C GLN A 353 -16.37 -22.88 -1.97
N ASP A 354 -17.07 -21.86 -2.47
CA ASP A 354 -16.58 -21.10 -3.63
C ASP A 354 -15.43 -20.13 -3.23
N ASN A 355 -14.76 -19.58 -4.25
CA ASN A 355 -13.68 -18.60 -4.11
C ASN A 355 -14.11 -17.24 -4.69
N LEU A 356 -13.68 -16.13 -4.08
CA LEU A 356 -13.85 -14.77 -4.63
C LEU A 356 -12.51 -14.02 -4.62
N THR A 357 -12.05 -13.63 -5.81
CA THR A 357 -10.91 -12.72 -5.96
C THR A 357 -11.39 -11.28 -6.08
N VAL A 358 -10.92 -10.41 -5.19
CA VAL A 358 -11.14 -8.97 -5.22
C VAL A 358 -9.89 -8.29 -5.76
N ILE A 359 -10.04 -7.45 -6.79
CA ILE A 359 -8.96 -6.62 -7.35
C ILE A 359 -9.01 -5.24 -6.67
N ILE A 360 -7.84 -4.68 -6.39
CA ILE A 360 -7.65 -3.49 -5.55
C ILE A 360 -6.85 -2.47 -6.37
N THR A 361 -7.47 -1.35 -6.72
CA THR A 361 -6.91 -0.38 -7.67
C THR A 361 -6.83 1.01 -7.04
N PRO A 362 -5.63 1.58 -6.82
CA PRO A 362 -5.49 2.94 -6.33
C PRO A 362 -5.88 3.97 -7.40
N ASN A 363 -6.26 5.18 -6.97
CA ASN A 363 -6.42 6.31 -7.88
C ASN A 363 -5.03 6.87 -8.26
N GLN A 364 -4.95 7.66 -9.34
CA GLN A 364 -3.69 8.26 -9.78
C GLN A 364 -3.08 9.16 -8.69
N GLY A 365 -1.79 8.99 -8.38
CA GLY A 365 -1.12 9.72 -7.30
C GLY A 365 -1.36 9.13 -5.91
N TRP A 366 -1.93 7.92 -5.83
CA TRP A 366 -2.18 7.19 -4.60
C TRP A 366 -1.63 5.76 -4.69
N GLU A 367 -1.30 5.19 -3.54
CA GLU A 367 -0.73 3.85 -3.39
C GLU A 367 -1.55 3.04 -2.37
N ILE A 368 -1.50 1.70 -2.49
CA ILE A 368 -2.10 0.79 -1.50
C ILE A 368 -1.14 0.71 -0.31
N THR A 369 -1.57 1.13 0.88
CA THR A 369 -0.75 1.03 2.10
C THR A 369 -1.04 -0.22 2.92
N ASN A 370 -2.30 -0.68 2.93
CA ASN A 370 -2.67 -1.96 3.53
C ASN A 370 -4.00 -2.46 2.97
N VAL A 371 -4.24 -3.74 3.14
CA VAL A 371 -5.55 -4.37 2.91
C VAL A 371 -5.89 -5.10 4.20
N LEU A 372 -7.04 -4.77 4.80
CA LEU A 372 -7.51 -5.39 6.03
C LEU A 372 -8.59 -6.40 5.68
N VAL A 373 -8.39 -7.67 6.04
CA VAL A 373 -9.37 -8.75 5.88
C VAL A 373 -9.80 -9.21 7.27
N ASP A 374 -11.09 -9.14 7.57
CA ASP A 374 -11.65 -9.38 8.92
C ASP A 374 -10.91 -8.57 10.02
N ASN A 375 -10.55 -7.33 9.67
CA ASN A 375 -9.74 -6.37 10.46
C ASN A 375 -8.27 -6.75 10.68
N LYS A 376 -7.71 -7.70 9.91
CA LYS A 376 -6.28 -8.08 9.96
C LYS A 376 -5.55 -7.63 8.70
N GLY A 377 -4.38 -7.00 8.85
CA GLY A 377 -3.54 -6.60 7.72
C GLY A 377 -3.03 -7.80 6.93
N VAL A 378 -3.16 -7.74 5.60
CA VAL A 378 -2.54 -8.66 4.64
C VAL A 378 -1.53 -7.96 3.72
N GLY A 379 -1.23 -6.68 3.99
CA GLY A 379 -0.17 -5.91 3.34
C GLY A 379 -0.61 -5.17 2.07
N MET A 380 0.39 -4.65 1.34
CA MET A 380 0.22 -3.81 0.15
C MET A 380 -0.10 -4.64 -1.11
N VAL A 381 -1.20 -5.41 -1.08
CA VAL A 381 -1.58 -6.32 -2.18
C VAL A 381 -2.59 -5.67 -3.14
N SER A 382 -2.36 -5.82 -4.45
CA SER A 382 -3.27 -5.35 -5.52
C SER A 382 -4.45 -6.30 -5.79
N SER A 383 -4.49 -7.45 -5.11
CA SER A 383 -5.62 -8.38 -5.14
C SER A 383 -5.62 -9.28 -3.90
N TYR A 384 -6.80 -9.66 -3.42
CA TYR A 384 -6.97 -10.67 -2.37
C TYR A 384 -7.97 -11.74 -2.81
N THR A 385 -7.74 -13.01 -2.47
CA THR A 385 -8.65 -14.12 -2.82
C THR A 385 -9.16 -14.82 -1.58
N PHE A 386 -10.43 -14.57 -1.26
CA PHE A 386 -11.21 -15.42 -0.36
C PHE A 386 -11.31 -16.81 -0.99
N SER A 387 -10.84 -17.83 -0.27
CA SER A 387 -10.73 -19.21 -0.78
C SER A 387 -11.51 -20.16 0.10
N ASN A 388 -12.36 -21.00 -0.50
CA ASN A 388 -13.26 -21.91 0.21
C ASN A 388 -14.07 -21.17 1.30
N VAL A 389 -14.94 -20.24 0.89
CA VAL A 389 -15.70 -19.39 1.82
C VAL A 389 -16.68 -20.24 2.65
N THR A 390 -16.63 -20.11 3.98
CA THR A 390 -17.54 -20.79 4.93
C THR A 390 -18.06 -19.87 6.03
N ALA A 391 -17.93 -18.56 5.85
CA ALA A 391 -18.35 -17.52 6.79
C ALA A 391 -18.55 -16.18 6.05
N ASP A 392 -19.28 -15.25 6.66
CA ASP A 392 -19.25 -13.84 6.23
C ASP A 392 -17.87 -13.24 6.53
N HIS A 393 -17.40 -12.37 5.64
CA HIS A 393 -16.10 -11.70 5.75
C HIS A 393 -16.17 -10.20 5.43
N THR A 394 -15.16 -9.44 5.87
CA THR A 394 -14.96 -8.04 5.47
C THR A 394 -13.63 -7.81 4.75
N ILE A 395 -13.60 -6.81 3.86
CA ILE A 395 -12.36 -6.29 3.26
C ILE A 395 -12.36 -4.75 3.27
N ASN A 396 -11.28 -4.14 3.75
CA ASN A 396 -11.02 -2.70 3.66
C ASN A 396 -9.70 -2.48 2.92
N ALA A 397 -9.73 -1.82 1.76
CA ALA A 397 -8.50 -1.36 1.11
C ALA A 397 -8.14 0.04 1.60
N VAL A 398 -6.93 0.18 2.12
CA VAL A 398 -6.38 1.42 2.64
C VAL A 398 -5.39 1.99 1.63
N PHE A 399 -5.64 3.23 1.21
CA PHE A 399 -4.85 3.97 0.26
C PHE A 399 -4.32 5.27 0.88
N SER A 400 -3.10 5.66 0.53
CA SER A 400 -2.56 7.00 0.83
C SER A 400 -2.06 7.68 -0.43
N GLN A 401 -1.81 8.99 -0.38
CA GLN A 401 -1.11 9.69 -1.45
C GLN A 401 0.31 9.13 -1.60
N GLU A 402 0.78 8.96 -2.84
CA GLU A 402 2.15 8.54 -3.18
C GLU A 402 3.19 9.43 -2.47
N LEU A 403 4.32 8.84 -2.07
CA LEU A 403 5.46 9.60 -1.56
C LEU A 403 6.24 10.25 -2.72
N PRO A 404 6.60 11.55 -2.62
CA PRO A 404 7.54 12.16 -3.53
C PRO A 404 8.96 11.63 -3.27
N GLU A 405 9.81 11.75 -4.28
CA GLU A 405 11.24 11.43 -4.22
C GLU A 405 11.94 12.06 -2.99
N GLY A 406 12.76 11.27 -2.30
CA GLY A 406 13.44 11.66 -1.06
C GLY A 406 12.70 11.29 0.24
N TYR A 407 11.64 10.48 0.16
CA TYR A 407 10.89 9.97 1.31
C TYR A 407 10.60 8.47 1.13
N ASP A 408 10.74 7.69 2.20
CA ASP A 408 10.37 6.28 2.25
C ASP A 408 9.23 6.06 3.27
N ARG A 409 8.43 5.01 3.07
CA ARG A 409 7.65 4.39 4.15
C ARG A 409 8.55 3.38 4.86
N VAL A 410 8.70 3.53 6.17
CA VAL A 410 9.54 2.65 6.99
C VAL A 410 8.65 1.93 7.98
N SER A 411 8.48 0.63 7.78
CA SER A 411 7.80 -0.24 8.74
C SER A 411 8.75 -0.61 9.88
N VAL A 412 8.26 -0.63 11.11
CA VAL A 412 9.04 -0.88 12.32
C VAL A 412 8.29 -1.84 13.24
N GLU A 413 8.95 -2.90 13.68
CA GLU A 413 8.43 -3.78 14.72
C GLU A 413 8.48 -3.03 16.07
N THR A 414 7.31 -2.76 16.66
CA THR A 414 7.16 -2.16 18.00
C THR A 414 6.73 -3.23 19.02
N PHE A 415 6.64 -2.87 20.30
CA PHE A 415 6.18 -3.82 21.33
C PHE A 415 4.74 -4.32 21.13
N ASP A 416 3.86 -3.54 20.50
CA ASP A 416 2.43 -3.84 20.37
C ASP A 416 1.99 -4.27 18.94
N ASP A 417 2.58 -3.71 17.86
CA ASP A 417 2.27 -4.05 16.45
C ASP A 417 3.41 -3.65 15.47
N VAL A 418 3.22 -3.83 14.16
CA VAL A 418 4.10 -3.27 13.12
C VAL A 418 3.59 -1.89 12.68
N GLU A 419 4.27 -0.84 13.15
CA GLU A 419 3.98 0.54 12.75
C GLU A 419 4.59 0.87 11.38
N THR A 420 4.10 1.90 10.70
CA THR A 420 4.73 2.42 9.47
C THR A 420 4.72 3.94 9.44
N VAL A 421 5.91 4.53 9.34
CA VAL A 421 6.14 5.98 9.43
C VAL A 421 6.73 6.54 8.13
N VAL A 422 6.45 7.81 7.81
CA VAL A 422 7.02 8.48 6.63
C VAL A 422 8.32 9.19 7.00
N VAL A 423 9.42 8.82 6.34
CA VAL A 423 10.78 9.25 6.71
C VAL A 423 11.49 9.92 5.53
N PRO A 424 11.98 11.16 5.66
CA PRO A 424 12.85 11.76 4.66
C PRO A 424 14.19 10.99 4.56
N ARG A 425 14.40 10.25 3.46
CA ARG A 425 15.56 9.37 3.26
C ARG A 425 16.27 9.64 1.94
N LYS A 426 17.60 9.58 1.99
CA LYS A 426 18.50 9.68 0.83
C LYS A 426 18.90 8.26 0.43
N HIS A 427 18.62 7.85 -0.80
CA HIS A 427 19.01 6.53 -1.27
C HIS A 427 20.51 6.51 -1.58
N TYR A 428 21.27 5.72 -0.80
CA TYR A 428 22.72 5.63 -0.93
C TYR A 428 23.13 4.48 -1.88
N THR A 429 24.19 4.71 -2.66
CA THR A 429 24.82 3.69 -3.50
C THR A 429 26.33 3.81 -3.41
N PHE A 430 26.97 2.92 -2.65
CA PHE A 430 28.39 2.98 -2.30
C PHE A 430 29.32 2.31 -3.34
N THR A 431 28.76 1.64 -4.34
CA THR A 431 29.50 0.82 -5.32
C THR A 431 29.20 1.20 -6.76
N ASP A 432 30.16 0.94 -7.65
CA ASP A 432 29.99 1.12 -9.09
C ASP A 432 29.50 -0.18 -9.74
N GLY A 433 28.19 -0.27 -9.94
CA GLY A 433 27.52 -1.39 -10.62
C GLY A 433 26.97 -2.48 -9.71
N ASP A 434 26.36 -3.50 -10.33
CA ASP A 434 25.74 -4.65 -9.66
C ASP A 434 26.79 -5.61 -9.10
N CYS A 435 26.84 -5.67 -7.77
CA CYS A 435 27.80 -6.46 -7.03
C CYS A 435 27.61 -7.97 -7.13
N ALA A 436 26.44 -8.48 -7.56
CA ALA A 436 26.26 -9.90 -7.85
C ALA A 436 27.10 -10.38 -9.06
N THR A 437 27.67 -9.44 -9.84
CA THR A 437 28.56 -9.74 -10.98
C THR A 437 30.01 -9.25 -10.79
N GLY A 438 30.32 -8.69 -9.61
CA GLY A 438 31.62 -8.09 -9.27
C GLY A 438 31.63 -6.57 -9.44
N CYS A 439 31.66 -5.85 -8.31
CA CYS A 439 31.69 -4.39 -8.23
C CYS A 439 32.89 -3.88 -7.41
N THR A 440 33.19 -2.59 -7.51
CA THR A 440 34.16 -1.88 -6.66
C THR A 440 33.49 -0.82 -5.80
N SER A 441 34.12 -0.47 -4.67
CA SER A 441 33.70 0.70 -3.87
C SER A 441 34.01 1.99 -4.64
N LYS A 442 33.08 2.94 -4.61
CA LYS A 442 33.27 4.31 -5.13
C LYS A 442 34.42 5.05 -4.45
N TYR A 443 34.80 4.60 -3.25
CA TYR A 443 35.85 5.17 -2.42
C TYR A 443 37.21 4.48 -2.62
N GLY A 444 37.35 3.69 -3.71
CA GLY A 444 38.61 3.08 -4.15
C GLY A 444 39.05 1.84 -3.36
N GLY A 445 38.25 1.38 -2.40
CA GLY A 445 38.47 0.14 -1.66
C GLY A 445 37.73 -1.07 -2.24
N ASN A 446 37.75 -2.14 -1.46
CA ASN A 446 37.12 -3.41 -1.76
C ASN A 446 35.62 -3.38 -1.42
N VAL A 447 34.88 -4.34 -1.98
CA VAL A 447 33.56 -4.72 -1.47
C VAL A 447 33.68 -6.07 -0.78
N ARG A 448 33.07 -6.21 0.40
CA ARG A 448 33.14 -7.38 1.28
C ARG A 448 31.78 -7.74 1.84
N TYR A 449 31.61 -9.01 2.24
CA TYR A 449 30.33 -9.56 2.66
C TYR A 449 30.41 -10.31 3.99
N ILE A 450 29.36 -10.15 4.80
CA ILE A 450 28.98 -11.09 5.87
C ILE A 450 27.65 -11.76 5.49
N SER A 451 27.48 -13.05 5.81
CA SER A 451 26.17 -13.69 5.83
C SER A 451 26.02 -14.66 7.01
N LYS A 452 24.78 -14.98 7.39
CA LYS A 452 24.46 -16.01 8.40
C LYS A 452 25.00 -17.42 8.07
N THR A 453 25.36 -17.67 6.81
CA THR A 453 25.92 -18.95 6.31
C THR A 453 27.39 -18.85 5.93
N GLY A 454 28.02 -17.67 6.09
CA GLY A 454 29.40 -17.42 5.72
C GLY A 454 30.43 -18.09 6.63
N ASN A 455 31.71 -17.89 6.33
CA ASN A 455 32.81 -18.47 7.09
C ASN A 455 34.02 -17.51 7.13
N ASN A 456 34.61 -17.31 8.30
CA ASN A 456 35.79 -16.47 8.51
C ASN A 456 37.11 -17.07 7.95
N THR A 457 37.05 -18.21 7.25
CA THR A 457 38.14 -18.70 6.38
C THR A 457 37.98 -18.28 4.91
N ASN A 458 36.86 -17.64 4.55
CA ASN A 458 36.58 -17.23 3.18
C ASN A 458 37.30 -15.92 2.80
N SER A 459 37.29 -15.61 1.51
CA SER A 459 37.76 -14.34 0.93
C SER A 459 36.91 -13.13 1.32
N GLY A 460 35.65 -13.33 1.73
CA GLY A 460 34.71 -12.26 2.01
C GLY A 460 34.09 -11.65 0.76
N ASP A 461 34.16 -12.32 -0.40
CA ASP A 461 33.46 -11.93 -1.62
C ASP A 461 31.98 -12.36 -1.60
N TYR A 462 31.25 -12.06 -2.68
CA TYR A 462 29.81 -12.27 -2.78
C TYR A 462 29.40 -13.75 -2.64
N ASP A 463 30.16 -14.65 -3.28
CA ASP A 463 29.92 -16.09 -3.25
C ASP A 463 30.49 -16.75 -1.96
N HIS A 464 31.54 -16.15 -1.40
CA HIS A 464 32.25 -16.65 -0.22
C HIS A 464 32.28 -15.59 0.90
N PRO A 465 31.13 -15.24 1.51
CA PRO A 465 31.05 -14.24 2.56
C PRO A 465 31.72 -14.70 3.87
N TRP A 466 32.12 -13.73 4.69
CA TRP A 466 32.55 -13.93 6.08
C TRP A 466 31.36 -14.23 7.01
N ALA A 467 31.65 -14.67 8.24
CA ALA A 467 30.63 -15.04 9.22
C ALA A 467 30.34 -13.96 10.28
N THR A 468 31.35 -13.19 10.72
CA THR A 468 31.19 -12.30 11.90
C THR A 468 31.81 -10.92 11.75
N PHE A 469 31.18 -9.93 12.40
CA PHE A 469 31.64 -8.54 12.43
C PHE A 469 33.06 -8.42 12.98
N ALA A 470 33.42 -9.14 14.05
CA ALA A 470 34.78 -9.10 14.60
C ALA A 470 35.87 -9.49 13.58
N HIS A 471 35.55 -10.38 12.61
CA HIS A 471 36.48 -10.73 11.53
C HIS A 471 36.51 -9.65 10.43
N ALA A 472 35.35 -9.13 10.01
CA ALA A 472 35.32 -8.04 9.03
C ALA A 472 35.99 -6.75 9.56
N ILE A 473 35.61 -6.30 10.76
CA ILE A 473 36.14 -5.09 11.41
C ILE A 473 37.65 -5.20 11.66
N SER A 474 38.23 -6.41 11.80
CA SER A 474 39.69 -6.56 11.82
C SER A 474 40.33 -6.47 10.43
N ASN A 475 39.70 -6.99 9.36
CA ASN A 475 40.30 -7.12 8.01
C ASN A 475 40.01 -5.97 7.02
N LEU A 476 38.97 -5.15 7.21
CA LEU A 476 38.64 -4.01 6.33
C LEU A 476 39.76 -2.95 6.25
N SER A 477 39.82 -2.20 5.16
CA SER A 477 40.76 -1.09 4.91
C SER A 477 40.01 0.22 4.56
N PRO A 478 40.65 1.41 4.62
CA PRO A 478 40.06 2.66 4.15
C PRO A 478 39.49 2.54 2.73
N GLY A 479 38.26 3.01 2.54
CA GLY A 479 37.53 2.91 1.28
C GLY A 479 36.76 1.61 1.08
N ASP A 480 36.93 0.59 1.93
CA ASP A 480 36.18 -0.67 1.82
C ASP A 480 34.69 -0.49 2.22
N VAL A 481 33.82 -1.20 1.50
CA VAL A 481 32.39 -1.35 1.81
C VAL A 481 32.14 -2.78 2.30
N LEU A 482 31.66 -2.93 3.53
CA LEU A 482 31.11 -4.17 4.06
C LEU A 482 29.59 -4.17 3.89
N TYR A 483 29.10 -5.03 3.03
CA TYR A 483 27.69 -5.41 2.99
C TYR A 483 27.41 -6.58 3.93
N VAL A 484 26.27 -6.53 4.60
CA VAL A 484 25.76 -7.62 5.43
C VAL A 484 24.49 -8.15 4.78
N ARG A 485 24.42 -9.47 4.59
CA ARG A 485 23.24 -10.13 3.98
C ARG A 485 22.15 -10.39 5.01
N GLU A 486 20.93 -10.60 4.52
CA GLU A 486 19.68 -10.79 5.25
C GLU A 486 19.78 -11.56 6.59
N GLY A 487 19.03 -11.10 7.59
CA GLY A 487 18.73 -11.83 8.83
C GLY A 487 19.21 -11.17 10.13
N ARG A 488 18.88 -11.80 11.28
CA ARG A 488 19.22 -11.32 12.63
C ARG A 488 20.63 -11.74 13.07
N TYR A 489 21.49 -10.79 13.42
CA TYR A 489 22.84 -11.00 13.93
C TYR A 489 22.91 -10.64 15.41
N GLU A 490 23.38 -11.57 16.23
CA GLU A 490 23.42 -11.45 17.70
C GLU A 490 24.88 -11.37 18.21
N ASP A 491 25.72 -10.68 17.43
CA ASP A 491 27.15 -10.50 17.67
C ASP A 491 27.47 -8.99 17.71
N PRO A 492 27.12 -8.29 18.82
CA PRO A 492 27.47 -6.87 19.00
C PRO A 492 28.98 -6.65 18.91
N PHE A 493 29.40 -5.51 18.35
CA PHE A 493 30.80 -5.31 17.95
C PHE A 493 31.38 -3.94 18.28
N LYS A 494 32.71 -3.93 18.45
CA LYS A 494 33.52 -2.77 18.82
C LYS A 494 34.45 -2.40 17.67
N ILE A 495 34.46 -1.12 17.29
CA ILE A 495 35.47 -0.49 16.43
C ILE A 495 36.45 0.23 17.38
N TYR A 496 37.74 -0.07 17.26
CA TYR A 496 38.78 0.42 18.16
C TYR A 496 40.07 0.73 17.40
N ALA A 497 40.62 1.93 17.60
CA ALA A 497 41.86 2.41 16.97
C ALA A 497 41.92 2.20 15.44
N LYS A 498 40.77 2.25 14.75
CA LYS A 498 40.65 1.97 13.31
C LYS A 498 40.02 3.15 12.58
N ASN A 499 40.61 3.55 11.46
CA ASN A 499 40.26 4.78 10.76
C ASN A 499 40.14 4.55 9.26
N GLY A 500 39.11 5.13 8.64
CA GLY A 500 39.13 5.49 7.22
C GLY A 500 39.78 6.87 7.02
N THR A 501 39.45 7.54 5.91
CA THR A 501 39.71 8.97 5.67
C THR A 501 38.46 9.64 5.10
N ALA A 502 38.47 10.97 4.95
CA ALA A 502 37.35 11.70 4.35
C ALA A 502 37.04 11.24 2.90
N ASP A 503 38.09 10.98 2.10
CA ASP A 503 37.96 10.47 0.73
C ASP A 503 37.77 8.94 0.66
N GLN A 504 38.19 8.23 1.71
CA GLN A 504 38.17 6.76 1.80
C GLN A 504 37.58 6.28 3.14
N PRO A 505 36.27 6.51 3.40
CA PRO A 505 35.60 6.03 4.61
C PRO A 505 35.53 4.49 4.63
N ILE A 506 35.31 3.92 5.81
CA ILE A 506 34.99 2.49 5.97
C ILE A 506 33.47 2.40 6.16
N ILE A 507 32.79 1.73 5.24
CA ILE A 507 31.33 1.73 5.19
C ILE A 507 30.81 0.35 5.62
N LEU A 508 29.88 0.33 6.57
CA LEU A 508 29.12 -0.83 6.99
C LEU A 508 27.67 -0.62 6.57
N SER A 509 27.10 -1.53 5.78
CA SER A 509 25.75 -1.39 5.22
C SER A 509 24.99 -2.72 5.25
N ALA A 510 23.68 -2.66 5.50
CA ALA A 510 22.78 -3.73 5.02
C ALA A 510 22.89 -3.85 3.48
N TYR A 511 22.69 -5.05 2.94
CA TYR A 511 22.68 -5.25 1.49
C TYR A 511 21.40 -4.64 0.87
N PRO A 512 21.47 -3.98 -0.31
CA PRO A 512 20.30 -3.30 -0.88
C PRO A 512 19.13 -4.25 -1.11
N GLY A 513 17.99 -3.97 -0.46
CA GLY A 513 16.76 -4.76 -0.55
C GLY A 513 16.62 -5.90 0.47
N GLU A 514 17.58 -6.08 1.38
CA GLU A 514 17.53 -7.11 2.43
C GLU A 514 17.40 -6.46 3.82
N SER A 515 16.49 -6.96 4.68
CA SER A 515 16.45 -6.55 6.10
C SER A 515 17.54 -7.24 6.90
N VAL A 516 18.25 -6.47 7.71
CA VAL A 516 19.40 -6.93 8.49
C VAL A 516 19.29 -6.41 9.90
N THR A 517 18.86 -7.28 10.81
CA THR A 517 18.67 -6.94 12.22
C THR A 517 19.99 -7.08 12.98
N LEU A 518 20.49 -5.99 13.59
CA LEU A 518 21.65 -6.00 14.48
C LEU A 518 21.18 -6.02 15.93
N ALA A 519 21.09 -7.21 16.50
CA ALA A 519 20.44 -7.47 17.76
C ALA A 519 21.42 -7.73 18.92
N GLN A 520 20.93 -7.50 20.14
CA GLN A 520 21.61 -7.99 21.34
C GLN A 520 21.49 -9.50 21.54
N ARG A 521 22.49 -10.04 22.26
CA ARG A 521 22.60 -11.48 22.51
C ARG A 521 21.99 -11.87 23.85
N VAL A 522 21.14 -12.91 23.84
CA VAL A 522 20.47 -13.42 25.04
C VAL A 522 21.46 -13.82 26.14
N GLY A 523 21.37 -13.14 27.29
CA GLY A 523 22.20 -13.39 28.47
C GLY A 523 23.62 -12.81 28.41
N TRP A 524 23.93 -11.94 27.44
CA TRP A 524 25.22 -11.26 27.34
C TRP A 524 25.11 -9.83 27.91
N TYR A 525 25.97 -9.50 28.88
CA TYR A 525 26.23 -8.14 29.31
C TYR A 525 27.74 -8.01 29.50
N ASP A 526 28.39 -7.27 28.60
CA ASP A 526 29.81 -6.97 28.68
C ASP A 526 30.01 -5.61 29.34
N GLU A 527 30.54 -5.62 30.56
CA GLU A 527 30.91 -4.43 31.32
C GLU A 527 31.93 -3.56 30.55
N ASP A 528 32.83 -4.18 29.78
CA ASP A 528 33.79 -3.48 28.92
C ASP A 528 33.14 -2.98 27.60
N ALA A 529 31.88 -3.33 27.29
CA ALA A 529 31.13 -2.82 26.14
C ALA A 529 30.17 -1.68 26.48
N GLY A 530 29.76 -1.57 27.75
CA GLY A 530 28.57 -0.81 28.14
C GLY A 530 27.31 -1.32 27.42
N GLY A 531 27.18 -2.65 27.22
CA GLY A 531 25.98 -3.28 26.65
C GLY A 531 25.49 -2.79 25.27
N ASN A 532 26.33 -2.13 24.47
CA ASN A 532 25.93 -1.50 23.20
C ASN A 532 25.86 -2.50 22.02
N ASN A 533 25.06 -2.21 20.99
CA ASN A 533 25.01 -3.03 19.77
C ASN A 533 26.24 -2.74 18.88
N ILE A 534 26.56 -1.46 18.69
CA ILE A 534 27.79 -0.98 18.02
C ILE A 534 28.48 0.04 18.92
N SER A 535 29.78 -0.15 19.17
CA SER A 535 30.61 0.85 19.88
C SER A 535 31.78 1.32 19.02
N ILE A 536 31.88 2.64 18.80
CA ILE A 536 33.02 3.32 18.18
C ILE A 536 33.87 3.93 19.31
N TYR A 537 34.93 3.23 19.70
CA TYR A 537 35.87 3.68 20.75
C TYR A 537 36.89 4.69 20.21
N ARG A 538 37.60 5.35 21.13
CA ARG A 538 38.69 6.32 20.88
C ARG A 538 39.57 5.98 19.68
N ASP A 539 40.02 7.06 19.04
CA ASP A 539 40.91 7.06 17.88
C ASP A 539 40.35 6.25 16.69
N SER A 540 39.02 6.27 16.51
CA SER A 540 38.33 5.62 15.39
C SER A 540 37.45 6.61 14.61
N SER A 541 37.73 6.77 13.31
CA SER A 541 37.19 7.86 12.48
C SER A 541 36.82 7.41 11.07
N TYR A 542 35.94 8.19 10.43
CA TYR A 542 35.44 7.97 9.06
C TYR A 542 34.77 6.60 8.87
N PHE A 543 33.96 6.20 9.85
CA PHE A 543 33.05 5.05 9.76
C PHE A 543 31.63 5.49 9.41
N TRP A 544 31.05 4.83 8.41
CA TRP A 544 29.67 5.07 7.97
C TRP A 544 28.84 3.81 8.26
N ILE A 545 27.66 3.97 8.89
CA ILE A 545 26.78 2.87 9.31
C ILE A 545 25.41 3.09 8.66
N HIS A 546 25.00 2.18 7.77
CA HIS A 546 23.86 2.38 6.87
C HIS A 546 22.82 1.26 6.85
N GLY A 547 21.54 1.62 6.97
CA GLY A 547 20.41 0.79 6.60
C GLY A 547 20.13 -0.44 7.48
N PHE A 548 20.64 -0.47 8.71
CA PHE A 548 20.42 -1.57 9.64
C PHE A 548 19.18 -1.38 10.51
N ASP A 549 18.53 -2.49 10.88
CA ASP A 549 17.50 -2.53 11.92
C ASP A 549 18.17 -2.90 13.25
N ILE A 550 18.49 -1.92 14.09
CA ILE A 550 19.25 -2.14 15.34
C ILE A 550 18.27 -2.36 16.50
N ASP A 551 18.32 -3.55 17.09
CA ASP A 551 17.34 -4.02 18.07
C ASP A 551 17.99 -4.25 19.45
N GLY A 552 17.52 -3.50 20.44
CA GLY A 552 17.94 -3.65 21.84
C GLY A 552 17.30 -4.83 22.57
N TRP A 553 16.30 -5.51 21.99
CA TRP A 553 15.51 -6.54 22.66
C TRP A 553 16.23 -7.88 22.84
N VAL A 554 16.22 -8.38 24.08
CA VAL A 554 16.96 -9.59 24.53
C VAL A 554 16.03 -10.78 24.84
N GLY A 555 14.74 -10.68 24.47
CA GLY A 555 13.78 -11.79 24.34
C GLY A 555 13.80 -12.87 25.44
N ARG A 556 13.26 -12.58 26.62
CA ARG A 556 13.09 -13.58 27.72
C ARG A 556 11.61 -13.96 27.94
N PRO A 557 11.15 -15.15 27.52
CA PRO A 557 9.76 -15.59 27.71
C PRO A 557 9.35 -15.84 29.17
N ASP A 558 10.31 -15.89 30.09
CA ASP A 558 10.15 -16.31 31.49
C ASP A 558 10.29 -15.14 32.51
N GLN A 559 10.45 -13.91 32.04
CA GLN A 559 10.53 -12.69 32.86
C GLN A 559 9.62 -11.58 32.30
N PRO A 560 8.31 -11.59 32.61
CA PRO A 560 7.40 -10.49 32.29
C PRO A 560 7.52 -9.29 33.25
N GLU A 561 8.40 -9.38 34.25
CA GLU A 561 8.75 -8.30 35.18
C GLU A 561 10.16 -7.79 34.83
N PRO A 562 10.41 -6.46 34.77
CA PRO A 562 11.66 -5.94 34.21
C PRO A 562 12.83 -5.95 35.21
N GLY A 563 14.04 -6.12 34.68
CA GLY A 563 15.29 -5.88 35.40
C GLY A 563 16.39 -5.40 34.46
N SER A 564 17.42 -4.75 35.01
CA SER A 564 18.45 -4.00 34.26
C SER A 564 19.43 -4.84 33.41
N TYR A 565 19.05 -6.05 32.97
CA TYR A 565 19.88 -7.01 32.23
C TYR A 565 19.07 -7.77 31.14
N THR A 566 18.03 -7.13 30.59
CA THR A 566 17.15 -7.67 29.51
C THR A 566 17.11 -6.79 28.26
N TYR A 567 17.99 -5.80 28.15
CA TYR A 567 18.05 -4.82 27.06
C TYR A 567 19.52 -4.45 26.77
N GLY A 568 19.86 -4.09 25.53
CA GLY A 568 21.12 -3.41 25.21
C GLY A 568 21.12 -1.96 25.70
N GLU A 569 22.26 -1.40 26.11
CA GLU A 569 22.30 -0.03 26.61
C GLU A 569 21.96 0.97 25.50
N ASN A 570 22.72 0.96 24.39
CA ASN A 570 22.47 1.83 23.24
C ASN A 570 22.75 1.13 21.91
N GLY A 571 22.07 1.57 20.84
CA GLY A 571 22.26 1.04 19.49
C GLY A 571 23.63 1.37 18.92
N ILE A 572 24.00 2.65 18.90
CA ILE A 572 25.33 3.12 18.49
C ILE A 572 25.91 4.07 19.54
N MET A 573 27.03 3.68 20.14
CA MET A 573 27.82 4.51 21.06
C MET A 573 29.07 5.05 20.37
N ILE A 574 29.28 6.38 20.40
CA ILE A 574 30.50 7.05 19.94
C ILE A 574 31.27 7.58 21.15
N GLU A 575 32.42 6.99 21.47
CA GLU A 575 33.22 7.45 22.62
C GLU A 575 33.74 8.88 22.39
N GLN A 576 33.45 9.75 23.38
CA GLN A 576 33.57 11.20 23.28
C GLN A 576 35.01 11.69 22.97
N THR A 577 35.09 12.88 22.38
CA THR A 577 36.30 13.72 22.15
C THR A 577 37.35 13.24 21.13
N ALA A 578 37.34 11.98 20.66
CA ALA A 578 38.41 11.47 19.78
C ALA A 578 37.99 11.11 18.34
N SER A 579 36.72 10.77 18.13
CA SER A 579 36.21 10.26 16.83
C SER A 579 35.86 11.40 15.87
N THR A 580 36.19 11.28 14.57
CA THR A 580 35.80 12.26 13.55
C THR A 580 35.17 11.64 12.29
N GLY A 581 34.34 12.39 11.56
CA GLY A 581 33.84 11.99 10.24
C GLY A 581 32.83 10.83 10.23
N ILE A 582 32.15 10.59 11.35
CA ILE A 582 31.19 9.48 11.50
C ILE A 582 29.88 9.80 10.78
N ARG A 583 29.27 8.81 10.14
CA ARG A 583 27.96 8.94 9.45
C ARG A 583 27.02 7.82 9.90
N ILE A 584 25.82 8.16 10.34
CA ILE A 584 24.76 7.22 10.76
C ILE A 584 23.55 7.47 9.86
N LEU A 585 23.24 6.53 8.96
CA LEU A 585 22.43 6.77 7.76
C LEU A 585 21.29 5.75 7.61
N ASN A 586 20.03 6.18 7.49
CA ASN A 586 18.88 5.32 7.16
C ASN A 586 18.65 4.09 8.07
N ASN A 587 19.19 4.05 9.29
CA ASN A 587 19.01 2.92 10.21
C ASN A 587 17.68 3.03 10.97
N THR A 588 17.13 1.91 11.40
CA THR A 588 16.06 1.82 12.41
C THR A 588 16.70 1.49 13.76
N MET A 589 16.27 2.07 14.88
CA MET A 589 16.82 1.79 16.20
C MET A 589 15.72 1.73 17.27
N MET A 590 15.50 0.54 17.84
CA MET A 590 14.41 0.28 18.79
C MET A 590 14.78 -0.58 19.99
N HIS A 591 13.97 -0.49 21.04
CA HIS A 591 14.02 -1.34 22.24
C HIS A 591 15.33 -1.26 23.07
N HIS A 592 16.16 -0.23 22.92
CA HIS A 592 17.36 -0.06 23.75
C HIS A 592 17.01 0.48 25.15
N TYR A 593 17.78 0.11 26.17
CA TYR A 593 17.59 0.52 27.57
C TYR A 593 17.73 2.03 27.77
N HIS A 594 18.63 2.68 27.00
CA HIS A 594 19.03 4.07 27.21
C HIS A 594 18.96 4.91 25.93
N CYS A 595 19.65 4.57 24.81
CA CYS A 595 19.53 5.37 23.57
C CYS A 595 19.58 4.59 22.25
N GLY A 596 19.02 5.17 21.18
CA GLY A 596 19.38 4.78 19.82
C GLY A 596 20.84 5.14 19.50
N VAL A 597 21.16 6.43 19.51
CA VAL A 597 22.55 6.96 19.37
C VAL A 597 22.98 7.67 20.66
N LYS A 598 24.21 7.43 21.13
CA LYS A 598 24.81 8.09 22.30
C LYS A 598 26.27 8.51 22.03
N GLY A 599 26.71 9.61 22.64
CA GLY A 599 28.12 10.00 22.70
C GLY A 599 28.45 11.24 21.87
N GLY A 600 29.56 11.26 21.13
CA GLY A 600 29.89 12.40 20.27
C GLY A 600 31.33 12.46 19.73
N GLY A 601 31.61 13.49 18.92
CA GLY A 601 32.90 13.67 18.25
C GLY A 601 32.97 14.93 17.38
N THR A 602 33.87 14.95 16.40
CA THR A 602 33.94 16.03 15.39
C THR A 602 33.32 15.58 14.07
N ASP A 603 32.67 16.49 13.33
CA ASP A 603 32.09 16.19 12.00
C ASP A 603 31.21 14.91 11.98
N ILE A 604 30.05 14.98 12.63
CA ILE A 604 29.10 13.86 12.74
C ILE A 604 27.85 14.13 11.87
N LEU A 605 27.40 13.15 11.08
CA LEU A 605 26.08 13.18 10.42
C LEU A 605 25.18 12.08 11.01
N VAL A 606 23.94 12.44 11.33
CA VAL A 606 22.86 11.49 11.62
C VAL A 606 21.72 11.81 10.65
N GLU A 607 21.48 10.95 9.65
CA GLU A 607 20.53 11.18 8.55
C GLU A 607 19.52 10.05 8.35
N GLY A 608 18.23 10.39 8.18
CA GLY A 608 17.20 9.45 7.69
C GLY A 608 16.88 8.27 8.60
N ASN A 609 17.36 8.29 9.85
CA ASN A 609 17.19 7.21 10.81
C ASN A 609 15.83 7.29 11.51
N VAL A 610 15.35 6.16 12.00
CA VAL A 610 14.12 6.05 12.82
C VAL A 610 14.50 5.59 14.23
N PHE A 611 13.98 6.26 15.24
CA PHE A 611 14.26 5.99 16.65
C PHE A 611 12.95 5.78 17.41
N THR A 612 12.65 4.55 17.86
CA THR A 612 11.39 4.29 18.57
C THR A 612 11.54 3.42 19.81
N GLU A 613 10.68 3.65 20.79
CA GLU A 613 10.53 2.80 21.99
C GLU A 613 11.85 2.50 22.72
N ASN A 614 12.80 3.45 22.69
CA ASN A 614 14.02 3.40 23.46
C ASN A 614 13.82 4.03 24.85
N GLY A 615 14.39 3.40 25.87
CA GLY A 615 14.37 3.80 27.27
C GLY A 615 13.56 2.87 28.17
N PHE A 616 14.06 2.60 29.38
CA PHE A 616 13.36 1.73 30.34
C PHE A 616 13.35 2.24 31.79
N VAL A 617 12.17 2.25 32.44
CA VAL A 617 12.03 2.60 33.88
C VAL A 617 12.13 1.37 34.76
N SER A 618 13.26 1.18 35.45
CA SER A 618 13.31 0.23 36.58
C SER A 618 12.45 0.76 37.75
N PRO A 619 11.68 -0.08 38.48
CA PRO A 619 10.77 0.38 39.54
C PRO A 619 11.47 1.19 40.65
N GLY A 620 11.30 2.52 40.61
CA GLY A 620 11.89 3.47 41.57
C GLY A 620 13.01 4.36 41.02
N GLU A 621 13.38 4.24 39.74
CA GLU A 621 14.28 5.19 39.07
C GLU A 621 13.52 6.42 38.52
N GLU A 622 14.24 7.53 38.31
CA GLU A 622 13.68 8.77 37.73
C GLU A 622 13.49 8.65 36.21
N VAL A 623 12.29 8.97 35.74
CA VAL A 623 11.94 8.95 34.31
C VAL A 623 12.62 10.09 33.56
N GLY A 624 13.51 9.78 32.61
CA GLY A 624 14.03 10.78 31.65
C GLY A 624 15.54 10.80 31.40
N LYS A 625 16.24 9.65 31.40
CA LYS A 625 17.65 9.56 30.95
C LYS A 625 17.81 9.10 29.51
N ASP A 626 16.70 8.81 28.85
CA ASP A 626 16.68 7.87 27.73
C ASP A 626 16.15 8.53 26.45
N HIS A 627 16.78 8.26 25.31
CA HIS A 627 16.74 9.17 24.16
C HIS A 627 16.78 8.47 22.79
N GLY A 628 16.16 9.03 21.76
CA GLY A 628 16.42 8.57 20.38
C GLY A 628 17.87 8.86 19.97
N ILE A 629 18.29 10.13 20.11
CA ILE A 629 19.69 10.57 19.96
C ILE A 629 20.15 11.31 21.23
N TYR A 630 21.38 11.07 21.68
CA TYR A 630 22.09 11.84 22.69
C TYR A 630 23.49 12.24 22.20
N LEU A 631 23.66 13.49 21.73
CA LEU A 631 24.96 14.04 21.32
C LEU A 631 25.54 15.00 22.36
N SER A 632 26.79 14.74 22.72
CA SER A 632 27.52 15.36 23.84
C SER A 632 28.99 15.53 23.46
N GLU A 633 29.61 16.62 23.91
CA GLU A 633 31.01 16.99 23.59
C GLU A 633 31.33 16.95 22.08
N THR A 634 30.37 17.42 21.28
CA THR A 634 30.34 17.28 19.82
C THR A 634 30.64 18.61 19.10
N LYS A 635 31.68 18.63 18.26
CA LYS A 635 32.16 19.81 17.53
C LYS A 635 31.82 19.71 16.04
N GLY A 636 30.74 20.36 15.63
CA GLY A 636 30.19 20.29 14.28
C GLY A 636 29.44 18.98 14.05
N ALA A 637 28.10 19.04 14.01
CA ALA A 637 27.28 17.92 13.60
C ALA A 637 26.06 18.37 12.82
N VAL A 638 25.60 17.52 11.91
CA VAL A 638 24.34 17.66 11.18
C VAL A 638 23.40 16.53 11.58
N VAL A 639 22.16 16.86 11.93
CA VAL A 639 21.11 15.88 12.24
C VAL A 639 19.90 16.21 11.37
N ARG A 640 19.58 15.36 10.38
CA ARG A 640 18.55 15.69 9.38
C ARG A 640 17.71 14.52 8.89
N GLY A 641 16.43 14.76 8.59
CA GLY A 641 15.53 13.73 8.06
C GLY A 641 15.19 12.60 9.02
N ASN A 642 15.57 12.68 10.30
CA ASN A 642 15.34 11.60 11.26
C ASN A 642 13.93 11.68 11.84
N VAL A 643 13.34 10.53 12.13
CA VAL A 643 12.05 10.41 12.82
C VAL A 643 12.26 9.78 14.20
N SER A 644 11.66 10.32 15.26
CA SER A 644 11.87 9.84 16.63
C SER A 644 10.58 9.87 17.46
N PHE A 645 10.08 8.69 17.83
CA PHE A 645 8.75 8.54 18.45
C PHE A 645 8.67 7.55 19.61
N ARG A 646 7.68 7.71 20.50
CA ARG A 646 7.39 6.81 21.65
C ARG A 646 8.57 6.52 22.62
N ASN A 647 9.71 7.19 22.48
CA ASN A 647 10.86 7.00 23.38
C ASN A 647 10.51 7.54 24.78
N LEU A 648 11.06 6.89 25.81
CA LEU A 648 10.69 7.14 27.21
C LEU A 648 11.08 8.54 27.73
N GLY A 649 12.14 9.13 27.17
CA GLY A 649 12.59 10.47 27.52
C GLY A 649 12.43 11.46 26.37
N TYR A 650 13.49 11.61 25.57
CA TYR A 650 13.64 12.71 24.61
C TYR A 650 13.91 12.16 23.20
N GLY A 651 13.25 12.68 22.17
CA GLY A 651 13.47 12.29 20.78
C GLY A 651 14.91 12.53 20.33
N PHE A 652 15.43 13.74 20.55
CA PHE A 652 16.84 14.11 20.29
C PHE A 652 17.37 15.01 21.43
N HIS A 653 18.56 14.76 21.97
CA HIS A 653 19.12 15.47 23.11
C HIS A 653 20.57 15.91 22.82
N PHE A 654 20.86 17.22 22.90
CA PHE A 654 22.16 17.80 22.54
C PHE A 654 22.94 18.33 23.74
N TYR A 655 23.16 17.46 24.73
CA TYR A 655 23.68 17.79 26.04
C TYR A 655 25.21 17.94 26.11
N SER A 656 25.72 19.17 25.97
CA SER A 656 26.98 19.62 26.60
C SER A 656 27.20 21.12 26.36
N ASN A 657 27.89 21.83 27.26
CA ASN A 657 28.43 23.17 26.98
C ASN A 657 29.72 23.13 26.14
N LEU A 658 30.22 21.93 25.82
CA LEU A 658 31.29 21.67 24.86
C LEU A 658 30.74 21.26 23.48
N ASN A 659 29.41 21.24 23.30
CA ASN A 659 28.82 21.13 21.98
C ASN A 659 29.03 22.45 21.22
N GLU A 660 29.36 22.38 19.95
CA GLU A 660 29.57 23.54 19.09
C GLU A 660 28.97 23.26 17.72
N ARG A 661 28.18 24.19 17.18
CA ARG A 661 27.72 24.16 15.79
C ARG A 661 26.98 22.87 15.38
N ILE A 662 25.97 22.51 16.17
CA ILE A 662 24.97 21.49 15.80
C ILE A 662 23.94 22.13 14.85
N ILE A 663 23.65 21.46 13.74
CA ILE A 663 22.72 21.94 12.70
C ILE A 663 21.63 20.86 12.53
N ALA A 664 20.43 21.14 13.02
CA ALA A 664 19.33 20.18 13.03
C ALA A 664 18.16 20.65 12.17
N TYR A 665 17.83 19.89 11.12
CA TYR A 665 16.79 20.28 10.17
C TYR A 665 16.03 19.13 9.50
N ASN A 666 14.78 19.38 9.12
CA ASN A 666 13.88 18.39 8.50
C ASN A 666 13.68 17.10 9.36
N ASN A 667 13.82 17.15 10.69
CA ASN A 667 13.54 16.00 11.56
C ASN A 667 12.10 16.05 12.13
N THR A 668 11.56 14.91 12.52
CA THR A 668 10.19 14.77 13.05
C THR A 668 10.17 14.08 14.41
N THR A 669 9.44 14.63 15.41
CA THR A 669 9.34 14.04 16.77
C THR A 669 7.91 13.96 17.29
N PHE A 670 7.44 12.77 17.70
CA PHE A 670 6.06 12.60 18.21
C PHE A 670 5.89 11.54 19.31
N GLU A 671 4.85 11.65 20.14
CA GLU A 671 4.48 10.65 21.17
C GLU A 671 5.56 10.30 22.22
N ASN A 672 6.68 11.03 22.31
CA ASN A 672 7.73 10.74 23.29
C ASN A 672 7.26 11.11 24.72
N GLN A 673 7.59 10.28 25.71
CA GLN A 673 6.98 10.32 27.06
C GLN A 673 7.51 11.42 28.00
N ASN A 674 8.59 12.11 27.65
CA ASN A 674 9.05 13.26 28.42
C ASN A 674 9.21 14.49 27.50
N VAL A 675 10.31 15.23 27.62
CA VAL A 675 10.57 16.41 26.81
C VAL A 675 10.99 15.99 25.41
N TRP A 676 10.02 16.01 24.51
CA TRP A 676 10.20 16.59 23.19
C TRP A 676 11.40 16.00 22.43
N ALA A 677 12.26 16.90 21.95
CA ALA A 677 13.68 16.79 21.79
C ALA A 677 14.30 17.90 22.68
N ALA A 678 15.29 17.55 23.49
CA ALA A 678 16.10 18.54 24.17
C ALA A 678 17.08 19.18 23.20
N VAL A 679 16.61 20.25 22.59
CA VAL A 679 17.43 21.33 22.01
C VAL A 679 18.10 22.13 23.14
N THR A 680 18.70 21.43 24.10
CA THR A 680 19.46 21.99 25.22
C THR A 680 20.83 22.43 24.71
N THR A 681 20.83 23.35 23.75
CA THR A 681 22.03 23.93 23.16
C THR A 681 22.69 24.87 24.17
N HIS A 682 23.37 24.23 25.12
CA HIS A 682 24.36 24.79 26.02
C HIS A 682 25.62 25.27 25.26
N GLY A 683 25.77 24.87 24.00
CA GLY A 683 26.79 25.30 23.06
C GLY A 683 26.44 26.55 22.27
N THR A 684 27.42 27.08 21.51
CA THR A 684 27.25 28.25 20.63
C THR A 684 27.02 27.87 19.16
N ASN A 685 26.48 28.81 18.39
CA ASN A 685 26.36 28.76 16.92
C ASN A 685 25.60 27.54 16.34
N ASN A 686 24.58 27.06 17.06
CA ASN A 686 23.69 25.99 16.59
C ASN A 686 22.54 26.55 15.75
N ILE A 687 21.92 25.73 14.89
CA ILE A 687 20.85 26.13 13.96
C ILE A 687 19.72 25.10 13.97
N TRP A 688 18.46 25.57 14.08
CA TRP A 688 17.26 24.72 14.09
C TRP A 688 16.23 25.19 13.05
N ALA A 689 16.03 24.39 11.99
CA ALA A 689 15.20 24.78 10.85
C ALA A 689 14.29 23.67 10.32
N ASN A 690 13.07 23.98 9.92
CA ASN A 690 12.16 23.05 9.21
C ASN A 690 11.84 21.72 9.97
N ASN A 691 12.02 21.64 11.28
CA ASN A 691 11.69 20.42 12.05
C ASN A 691 10.19 20.39 12.40
N VAL A 692 9.63 19.19 12.56
CA VAL A 692 8.22 18.98 12.90
C VAL A 692 8.11 18.30 14.26
N SER A 693 7.18 18.76 15.09
CA SER A 693 6.90 18.11 16.37
C SER A 693 5.46 18.26 16.82
N VAL A 694 4.91 17.13 17.24
CA VAL A 694 3.49 16.96 17.55
C VAL A 694 3.30 15.97 18.70
N ASN A 695 2.32 16.19 19.57
CA ASN A 695 1.82 15.19 20.52
C ASN A 695 2.87 14.61 21.51
N ASN A 696 3.93 15.35 21.90
CA ASN A 696 4.92 14.88 22.89
C ASN A 696 4.50 15.29 24.31
N LEU A 697 4.70 14.40 25.29
CA LEU A 697 3.98 14.46 26.57
C LEU A 697 4.36 15.64 27.48
N ASN A 698 5.63 16.07 27.52
CA ASN A 698 6.06 17.14 28.44
C ASN A 698 6.25 18.49 27.74
N ARG A 699 6.89 18.57 26.58
CA ARG A 699 7.17 19.86 25.91
C ARG A 699 7.17 19.77 24.38
N GLY A 700 7.06 20.94 23.75
CA GLY A 700 7.46 21.21 22.33
C GLY A 700 9.97 22.42 21.23
N ILE A 701 11.31 22.17 21.56
CA ILE A 701 12.46 23.08 21.85
C ILE A 701 12.55 23.38 23.36
N ASN A 702 13.75 23.27 23.94
CA ASN A 702 13.98 23.56 25.37
C ASN A 702 15.42 24.02 25.60
N LYS A 703 15.59 25.28 26.04
CA LYS A 703 16.86 25.91 26.47
C LYS A 703 17.92 26.08 25.37
N THR A 704 17.71 27.12 24.56
CA THR A 704 18.61 27.57 23.48
C THR A 704 19.43 28.78 23.88
N ILE A 705 20.76 28.66 23.96
CA ILE A 705 21.66 29.82 24.01
C ILE A 705 22.08 30.18 22.57
N GLY A 706 21.87 31.43 22.14
CA GLY A 706 22.36 31.95 20.85
C GLY A 706 21.97 31.14 19.59
N THR A 707 20.88 30.36 19.65
CA THR A 707 20.52 29.34 18.65
C THR A 707 19.20 29.73 17.95
N PRO A 708 19.21 30.16 16.67
CA PRO A 708 17.98 30.53 15.95
C PRO A 708 17.06 29.33 15.66
N ALA A 709 15.75 29.59 15.68
CA ALA A 709 14.71 28.58 15.44
C ALA A 709 13.69 29.10 14.40
N HIS A 710 13.74 28.55 13.18
CA HIS A 710 12.94 29.05 12.04
C HIS A 710 12.20 27.95 11.28
N ASN A 711 11.07 28.27 10.66
CA ASN A 711 10.32 27.36 9.77
C ASN A 711 9.87 26.02 10.40
N ASN A 712 9.92 25.85 11.73
CA ASN A 712 9.55 24.61 12.39
C ASN A 712 8.02 24.52 12.61
N ILE A 713 7.51 23.32 12.87
CA ILE A 713 6.11 23.08 13.26
C ILE A 713 6.10 22.51 14.68
N PHE A 714 5.40 23.18 15.59
CA PHE A 714 5.40 22.86 17.01
C PHE A 714 3.94 22.87 17.53
N ALA A 715 3.29 21.70 17.57
CA ALA A 715 1.87 21.59 17.90
C ALA A 715 1.54 20.54 18.97
N ASN A 716 0.46 20.72 19.74
CA ASN A 716 -0.13 19.69 20.61
C ASN A 716 0.81 19.08 21.68
N ASN A 717 1.85 19.78 22.14
CA ASN A 717 2.81 19.24 23.12
C ASN A 717 2.56 19.81 24.55
N GLY A 718 2.86 19.01 25.57
CA GLY A 718 2.45 19.25 26.96
C GLY A 718 3.07 20.43 27.74
N SER A 719 3.86 21.30 27.11
CA SER A 719 4.18 22.68 27.56
C SER A 719 5.15 23.41 26.62
N TRP A 720 5.21 24.75 26.73
CA TRP A 720 6.06 25.60 25.90
C TRP A 720 7.04 26.46 26.73
N GLU A 721 8.31 26.04 26.81
CA GLU A 721 9.37 26.76 27.54
C GLU A 721 10.59 27.07 26.64
N VAL A 722 10.52 28.17 25.88
CA VAL A 722 11.66 28.67 25.09
C VAL A 722 12.56 29.55 25.96
N PHE A 723 13.45 28.92 26.73
CA PHE A 723 14.52 29.62 27.44
C PHE A 723 15.59 30.12 26.46
N SER A 724 15.56 31.42 26.18
CA SER A 724 16.63 32.17 25.52
C SER A 724 17.39 32.99 26.55
N TYR A 725 18.71 32.80 26.63
CA TYR A 725 19.58 33.65 27.46
C TYR A 725 20.16 34.84 26.67
N GLU A 726 20.54 34.69 25.40
CA GLU A 726 21.03 35.78 24.54
C GLU A 726 20.71 35.54 23.05
N GLY A 727 19.90 36.43 22.44
CA GLY A 727 20.02 36.83 21.03
C GLY A 727 19.49 35.95 19.87
N PRO A 728 18.76 34.83 20.02
CA PRO A 728 18.20 34.11 18.88
C PRO A 728 17.00 34.83 18.28
N THR A 729 16.74 34.58 17.01
CA THR A 729 15.44 34.88 16.38
C THR A 729 14.59 33.62 16.34
N ILE A 730 13.32 33.74 16.70
CA ILE A 730 12.31 32.68 16.66
C ILE A 730 11.19 33.18 15.74
N ASP A 731 11.18 32.76 14.48
CA ASP A 731 10.33 33.36 13.43
C ASP A 731 9.91 32.35 12.35
N TYR A 732 8.79 32.59 11.68
CA TYR A 732 8.22 31.70 10.64
C TYR A 732 7.86 30.27 11.10
N ASN A 733 7.69 30.01 12.40
CA ASN A 733 7.28 28.69 12.90
C ASN A 733 5.74 28.58 13.02
N ILE A 734 5.18 27.37 12.94
CA ILE A 734 3.79 27.09 13.38
C ILE A 734 3.81 26.73 14.88
N ILE A 735 2.92 27.34 15.66
CA ILE A 735 2.88 27.36 17.12
C ILE A 735 1.43 27.14 17.58
N TYR A 736 1.00 25.88 17.78
CA TYR A 736 -0.42 25.57 17.97
C TYR A 736 -0.72 24.66 19.17
N ASP A 737 -1.67 25.06 20.02
CA ASP A 737 -2.24 24.25 21.12
C ASP A 737 -1.22 23.46 21.96
N ASN A 738 -0.19 24.16 22.47
CA ASN A 738 0.76 23.60 23.43
C ASN A 738 0.45 24.16 24.83
N ASP A 739 0.64 23.34 25.87
CA ASP A 739 0.14 23.61 27.24
C ASP A 739 0.84 24.81 27.93
N GLY A 740 0.35 26.02 27.64
CA GLY A 740 0.80 27.28 28.22
C GLY A 740 2.02 27.89 27.51
N LEU A 741 1.83 29.08 26.93
CA LEU A 741 2.88 29.87 26.28
C LEU A 741 3.78 30.58 27.31
N TYR A 742 4.86 29.93 27.77
CA TYR A 742 5.83 30.53 28.69
C TYR A 742 7.11 30.99 27.96
N VAL A 743 7.07 32.21 27.41
CA VAL A 743 8.26 32.87 26.83
C VAL A 743 8.94 33.72 27.91
N GLU A 744 9.73 33.09 28.77
CA GLU A 744 10.42 33.78 29.87
C GLU A 744 11.70 34.49 29.39
N THR A 745 11.53 35.65 28.76
CA THR A 745 12.65 36.49 28.27
C THR A 745 13.42 37.11 29.44
N TYR A 746 14.46 36.42 29.91
CA TYR A 746 15.34 36.93 30.99
C TYR A 746 16.17 38.16 30.59
N LEU A 747 16.30 38.48 29.29
CA LEU A 747 16.86 39.74 28.79
C LEU A 747 15.84 40.50 27.90
N PRO A 748 15.79 41.85 27.94
CA PRO A 748 14.85 42.66 27.14
C PRO A 748 15.01 42.60 25.60
N ASN A 749 15.97 41.84 25.08
CA ASN A 749 16.50 41.98 23.71
C ASN A 749 16.42 40.70 22.85
N SER A 750 15.65 39.67 23.24
CA SER A 750 15.38 38.50 22.37
C SER A 750 14.03 38.65 21.66
N PRO A 751 13.98 39.00 20.36
CA PRO A 751 12.71 39.18 19.65
C PRO A 751 12.11 37.83 19.20
N VAL A 752 10.92 37.52 19.71
CA VAL A 752 10.00 36.62 18.99
C VAL A 752 9.56 37.35 17.72
N GLY A 753 9.73 36.71 16.57
CA GLY A 753 9.43 37.27 15.27
C GLY A 753 7.93 37.34 14.97
N SER A 754 7.55 38.28 14.10
CA SER A 754 6.16 38.60 13.77
C SER A 754 5.52 37.66 12.76
N HIS A 755 6.25 36.66 12.24
CA HIS A 755 5.79 35.77 11.17
C HIS A 755 5.51 34.34 11.66
N ASN A 756 5.55 34.10 12.98
CA ASN A 756 5.07 32.84 13.56
C ASN A 756 3.54 32.75 13.43
N ILE A 757 3.05 31.55 13.14
CA ILE A 757 1.65 31.23 12.85
C ILE A 757 1.05 30.50 14.06
N TYR A 758 -0.12 30.94 14.51
CA TYR A 758 -0.80 30.39 15.71
C TYR A 758 -2.09 29.63 15.37
N GLU A 759 -2.15 29.09 14.16
CA GLU A 759 -3.26 28.32 13.59
C GLU A 759 -2.86 26.84 13.43
N PRO A 760 -3.81 25.89 13.41
CA PRO A 760 -3.48 24.47 13.38
C PRO A 760 -2.73 24.08 12.10
N PRO A 761 -1.64 23.28 12.20
CA PRO A 761 -1.09 22.61 11.04
C PRO A 761 -2.12 21.60 10.49
N ILE A 762 -2.16 21.42 9.17
CA ILE A 762 -3.00 20.41 8.52
C ILE A 762 -2.04 19.43 7.84
N PHE A 763 -1.96 18.21 8.35
CA PHE A 763 -1.07 17.17 7.84
C PHE A 763 -1.75 16.31 6.77
N ILE A 764 -0.94 15.65 5.92
CA ILE A 764 -1.45 14.69 4.93
C ILE A 764 -2.17 13.53 5.61
N SER A 765 -1.61 12.94 6.67
CA SER A 765 -2.32 12.02 7.56
C SER A 765 -1.61 11.83 8.89
N GLU A 766 -2.02 12.60 9.92
CA GLU A 766 -1.52 12.45 11.29
C GLU A 766 -1.74 11.03 11.85
N SER A 767 -2.89 10.42 11.57
CA SER A 767 -3.22 9.04 11.98
C SER A 767 -2.49 7.94 11.20
N ALA A 768 -1.68 8.29 10.20
CA ALA A 768 -0.79 7.38 9.50
C ALA A 768 0.69 7.86 9.57
N TYR A 769 0.99 8.66 10.59
CA TYR A 769 2.32 9.21 10.88
C TYR A 769 3.00 9.91 9.68
N ASP A 770 2.16 10.60 8.89
CA ASP A 770 2.53 11.37 7.71
C ASP A 770 2.36 12.87 7.97
N PHE A 771 3.38 13.43 8.64
CA PHE A 771 3.42 14.83 9.09
C PHE A 771 3.94 15.82 8.03
N ARG A 772 3.87 15.46 6.75
CA ARG A 772 3.97 16.44 5.64
C ARG A 772 2.75 17.37 5.72
N LEU A 773 2.91 18.66 5.39
CA LEU A 773 1.76 19.56 5.35
C LEU A 773 0.92 19.34 4.09
N ASP A 774 -0.41 19.30 4.27
CA ASP A 774 -1.36 19.39 3.17
C ASP A 774 -1.36 20.80 2.54
N SER A 775 -1.73 20.83 1.26
CA SER A 775 -1.97 22.01 0.43
C SER A 775 -2.88 23.09 1.04
N SER A 776 -3.78 22.73 1.96
CA SER A 776 -4.68 23.66 2.66
C SER A 776 -4.13 24.21 3.98
N SER A 777 -2.97 23.73 4.47
CA SER A 777 -2.41 24.16 5.74
C SER A 777 -1.97 25.64 5.73
N PRO A 778 -2.15 26.40 6.83
CA PRO A 778 -1.68 27.79 6.93
C PRO A 778 -0.14 27.95 6.79
N GLY A 779 0.62 26.87 6.89
CA GLY A 779 2.07 26.86 6.62
C GLY A 779 2.48 26.89 5.13
N ILE A 780 1.53 26.71 4.20
CA ILE A 780 1.82 26.73 2.77
C ILE A 780 1.98 28.18 2.30
N GLY A 781 3.02 28.46 1.50
CA GLY A 781 3.31 29.81 0.97
C GLY A 781 3.94 30.82 1.95
N THR A 782 4.04 30.51 3.25
CA THR A 782 4.38 31.48 4.32
C THR A 782 5.84 31.44 4.80
N ALA A 783 6.60 30.40 4.44
CA ALA A 783 8.02 30.29 4.76
C ALA A 783 8.87 31.37 4.06
N ASN A 784 9.94 31.82 4.70
CA ASN A 784 10.88 32.78 4.11
C ASN A 784 12.30 32.18 4.00
N TYR A 785 13.15 32.78 3.17
CA TYR A 785 14.52 32.32 2.97
C TYR A 785 15.40 32.67 4.16
N ILE A 786 15.77 31.66 4.95
CA ILE A 786 16.79 31.77 6.00
C ILE A 786 18.15 31.94 5.32
N GLY A 787 18.56 33.19 5.11
CA GLY A 787 19.74 33.59 4.32
C GLY A 787 21.11 33.27 4.92
N LEU A 788 21.30 32.08 5.46
CA LEU A 788 22.60 31.50 5.79
C LEU A 788 23.33 31.24 4.46
N LYS A 789 24.51 31.85 4.23
CA LYS A 789 25.14 32.00 2.89
C LYS A 789 25.40 30.68 2.14
N GLY A 790 24.37 30.21 1.45
CA GLY A 790 24.33 29.08 0.53
C GLY A 790 22.88 28.88 0.10
N THR A 791 22.61 28.83 -1.20
CA THR A 791 21.24 28.64 -1.74
C THR A 791 20.65 27.34 -1.20
N TYR A 792 19.44 27.35 -0.60
CA TYR A 792 18.19 27.32 -1.37
C TYR A 792 17.00 28.03 -0.72
N THR A 793 16.08 28.52 -1.55
CA THR A 793 14.85 29.23 -1.15
C THR A 793 13.68 28.26 -0.88
N PRO A 794 13.22 28.05 0.37
CA PRO A 794 11.92 27.43 0.64
C PRO A 794 10.80 28.44 0.37
N LYS A 795 9.64 27.96 -0.07
CA LYS A 795 8.42 28.78 -0.17
C LYS A 795 7.23 28.26 0.64
N ASN A 796 7.31 27.02 1.13
CA ASN A 796 6.26 26.36 1.90
C ASN A 796 6.91 25.78 3.16
N LEU A 797 6.23 25.86 4.31
CA LEU A 797 6.54 25.00 5.45
C LEU A 797 6.08 23.56 5.12
N GLY A 798 6.70 22.55 5.75
CA GLY A 798 6.24 21.16 5.72
C GLY A 798 6.21 20.42 4.37
N LEU A 799 6.62 21.05 3.27
CA LEU A 799 6.86 20.40 1.97
C LEU A 799 8.36 20.43 1.68
N PHE A 800 9.09 19.35 2.02
CA PHE A 800 10.49 19.21 1.65
C PHE A 800 10.58 18.92 0.12
N PRO A 801 11.23 19.77 -0.68
CA PRO A 801 11.26 19.63 -2.14
C PRO A 801 12.31 18.62 -2.58
N SER A 802 11.90 17.62 -3.38
CA SER A 802 12.77 16.50 -3.80
C SER A 802 14.01 16.89 -4.61
N THR A 803 13.97 18.06 -5.27
CA THR A 803 14.94 18.44 -6.32
C THR A 803 16.20 19.17 -5.81
N TYR A 804 16.34 19.43 -4.51
CA TYR A 804 17.38 20.35 -3.99
C TYR A 804 18.26 19.81 -2.86
N TYR A 805 18.80 18.60 -3.05
CA TYR A 805 20.05 18.21 -2.40
C TYR A 805 21.24 18.90 -3.09
N THR A 806 21.64 20.08 -2.61
CA THR A 806 22.89 20.74 -3.01
C THR A 806 23.86 20.81 -1.85
N ASP A 807 25.13 20.46 -2.07
CA ASP A 807 26.10 19.99 -1.06
C ASP A 807 26.56 21.01 0.01
N SER A 808 25.99 22.22 0.04
CA SER A 808 26.42 23.34 0.90
C SER A 808 26.28 23.08 2.40
N TRP A 809 25.55 22.03 2.81
CA TRP A 809 25.44 21.54 4.18
C TRP A 809 25.93 20.09 4.37
N ASP A 810 26.23 19.35 3.30
CA ASP A 810 26.71 17.96 3.36
C ASP A 810 28.19 17.90 3.78
N THR A 811 28.96 18.96 3.48
CA THR A 811 30.28 19.20 4.09
C THR A 811 30.13 20.17 5.26
N ILE A 812 30.49 19.77 6.48
CA ILE A 812 30.67 20.75 7.57
C ILE A 812 31.94 21.56 7.25
N PRO A 813 31.85 22.90 7.06
CA PRO A 813 33.03 23.70 6.72
C PRO A 813 34.07 23.61 7.85
N PRO A 814 35.37 23.45 7.56
CA PRO A 814 36.41 23.13 8.55
C PRO A 814 36.34 23.90 9.87
N SER A 815 36.59 23.20 10.98
CA SER A 815 36.63 23.78 12.33
C SER A 815 37.78 24.78 12.53
N SER A 816 38.83 24.67 11.73
CA SER A 816 39.90 25.67 11.63
C SER A 816 40.34 25.89 10.18
N TYR A 817 40.90 27.06 9.92
CA TYR A 817 41.40 27.46 8.61
C TYR A 817 42.84 27.97 8.70
N THR A 818 43.63 27.69 7.67
CA THR A 818 45.05 28.02 7.63
C THR A 818 45.28 29.40 7.02
N ILE A 819 45.95 30.29 7.77
CA ILE A 819 46.55 31.52 7.24
C ILE A 819 48.02 31.22 6.92
N THR A 820 48.39 31.38 5.64
CA THR A 820 49.74 31.08 5.14
C THR A 820 50.54 32.37 4.90
N PRO A 821 51.60 32.64 5.69
CA PRO A 821 52.44 33.81 5.51
C PRO A 821 53.59 33.60 4.53
N SER A 822 54.00 34.67 3.88
CA SER A 822 55.16 34.73 2.99
C SER A 822 55.62 36.19 2.79
N HIS A 823 56.83 36.40 2.29
CA HIS A 823 57.28 37.75 1.91
C HIS A 823 58.33 37.72 0.80
N THR A 824 58.56 38.89 0.19
CA THR A 824 59.68 39.18 -0.71
C THR A 824 60.45 40.39 -0.21
N GLY A 825 61.78 40.39 -0.38
CA GLY A 825 62.65 41.41 0.23
C GLY A 825 62.91 41.19 1.72
N SER A 826 63.68 42.10 2.33
CA SER A 826 64.13 41.98 3.73
C SER A 826 63.14 42.62 4.71
N GLY A 827 62.61 41.79 5.59
CA GLY A 827 61.60 42.11 6.59
C GLY A 827 60.97 40.83 7.12
N SER A 828 59.92 40.98 7.93
CA SER A 828 59.27 39.87 8.62
C SER A 828 57.77 40.09 8.79
N LEU A 829 57.05 38.98 8.98
CA LEU A 829 55.67 38.93 9.45
C LEU A 829 55.66 38.41 10.89
N SER A 830 54.70 38.82 11.72
CA SER A 830 54.55 38.28 13.09
C SER A 830 54.19 36.78 13.13
N ILE A 831 53.79 36.21 11.99
CA ILE A 831 53.64 34.78 11.76
C ILE A 831 54.62 34.33 10.68
N SER A 832 55.48 33.35 10.99
CA SER A 832 56.60 32.92 10.13
C SER A 832 56.40 31.53 9.49
N SER A 833 55.32 30.84 9.87
CA SER A 833 54.86 29.57 9.30
C SER A 833 53.33 29.64 9.14
N PRO A 834 52.71 28.74 8.36
CA PRO A 834 51.25 28.61 8.34
C PRO A 834 50.70 28.38 9.76
N ILE A 835 49.58 29.01 10.08
CA ILE A 835 48.87 28.85 11.36
C ILE A 835 47.41 28.49 11.08
N SER A 836 46.91 27.41 11.70
CA SER A 836 45.49 27.08 11.75
C SER A 836 44.79 27.89 12.84
N ILE A 837 43.65 28.49 12.51
CA ILE A 837 42.89 29.39 13.38
C ILE A 837 41.42 28.95 13.41
N GLU A 838 40.79 29.01 14.58
CA GLU A 838 39.43 28.47 14.74
C GLU A 838 38.40 29.29 13.95
N ALA A 839 37.53 28.57 13.24
CA ALA A 839 36.60 29.15 12.29
C ALA A 839 35.60 30.11 12.97
N MET A 840 35.33 31.25 12.32
CA MET A 840 34.36 32.29 12.73
C MET A 840 34.61 32.99 14.08
N HIS A 841 35.36 32.41 15.02
CA HIS A 841 35.52 32.92 16.39
C HIS A 841 36.77 33.78 16.61
N GLU A 842 37.89 33.46 15.97
CA GLU A 842 39.16 34.18 16.17
C GLU A 842 39.40 35.26 15.11
N SER A 843 40.16 36.30 15.49
CA SER A 843 40.65 37.34 14.58
C SER A 843 42.15 37.53 14.74
N LEU A 844 42.93 37.33 13.66
CA LEU A 844 44.38 37.40 13.70
C LEU A 844 44.90 38.70 13.09
N THR A 845 45.55 39.52 13.92
CA THR A 845 46.37 40.64 13.46
C THR A 845 47.79 40.18 13.16
N VAL A 846 48.18 40.20 11.88
CA VAL A 846 49.55 39.96 11.42
C VAL A 846 50.28 41.30 11.29
N THR A 847 51.33 41.52 12.06
CA THR A 847 52.20 42.71 11.94
C THR A 847 53.21 42.51 10.82
N ILE A 848 53.41 43.53 9.98
CA ILE A 848 54.38 43.57 8.87
C ILE A 848 55.52 44.50 9.26
N THR A 849 56.74 43.96 9.45
CA THR A 849 57.91 44.70 9.94
C THR A 849 59.06 44.64 8.92
N PRO A 850 59.32 45.72 8.15
CA PRO A 850 60.49 45.81 7.28
C PRO A 850 61.81 45.78 8.08
N ASP A 851 62.87 45.26 7.48
CA ASP A 851 64.22 45.37 8.05
C ASP A 851 64.79 46.79 7.93
N SER A 852 65.83 47.09 8.71
CA SER A 852 66.51 48.40 8.66
C SER A 852 67.01 48.74 7.25
N GLY A 853 66.52 49.85 6.69
CA GLY A 853 66.80 50.27 5.30
C GLY A 853 65.77 49.82 4.26
N TRP A 854 64.75 49.07 4.66
CA TRP A 854 63.65 48.61 3.82
C TRP A 854 62.32 49.24 4.24
N SER A 855 61.35 49.21 3.33
CA SER A 855 59.97 49.66 3.54
C SER A 855 58.99 48.70 2.88
N THR A 856 57.83 48.45 3.48
CA THR A 856 56.73 47.75 2.82
C THR A 856 56.30 48.56 1.58
N SER A 857 56.26 47.94 0.41
CA SER A 857 55.67 48.53 -0.80
C SER A 857 54.25 48.03 -1.06
N ASP A 858 53.92 46.81 -0.62
CA ASP A 858 52.58 46.24 -0.72
C ASP A 858 52.38 45.10 0.30
N VAL A 859 51.13 44.82 0.64
CA VAL A 859 50.69 43.64 1.39
C VAL A 859 49.54 43.02 0.60
N ILE A 860 49.75 41.80 0.12
CA ILE A 860 48.83 41.09 -0.77
C ILE A 860 48.10 40.02 0.06
N ILE A 861 46.77 40.02 0.03
CA ILE A 861 45.91 39.06 0.73
C ILE A 861 45.12 38.27 -0.32
N ASP A 862 45.22 36.94 -0.31
CA ASP A 862 44.58 36.04 -1.30
C ASP A 862 44.86 36.43 -2.77
N GLY A 863 46.02 37.04 -3.05
CA GLY A 863 46.39 37.55 -4.37
C GLY A 863 45.91 38.97 -4.69
N VAL A 864 45.19 39.63 -3.77
CA VAL A 864 44.69 41.01 -3.91
C VAL A 864 45.55 41.98 -3.09
N SER A 865 46.17 42.95 -3.76
CA SER A 865 46.92 44.06 -3.14
C SER A 865 46.04 44.87 -2.18
N GLN A 866 46.54 45.10 -0.97
CA GLN A 866 45.95 45.99 0.05
C GLN A 866 46.76 47.30 0.21
N GLY A 867 47.89 47.43 -0.48
CA GLY A 867 48.79 48.58 -0.39
C GLY A 867 49.75 48.53 0.80
N ILE A 868 50.33 49.69 1.14
CA ILE A 868 51.34 49.81 2.18
C ILE A 868 50.70 49.73 3.57
N LEU A 869 50.80 48.56 4.19
CA LEU A 869 50.33 48.30 5.55
C LEU A 869 51.47 47.89 6.49
N SER A 870 51.33 48.25 7.77
CA SER A 870 52.19 47.78 8.89
C SER A 870 51.55 46.68 9.73
N PHE A 871 50.25 46.43 9.55
CA PHE A 871 49.53 45.26 10.07
C PHE A 871 48.34 44.95 9.16
N TYR A 872 47.87 43.70 9.16
CA TYR A 872 46.60 43.30 8.55
C TYR A 872 45.85 42.37 9.50
N THR A 873 44.54 42.58 9.68
CA THR A 873 43.71 41.77 10.56
C THR A 873 42.75 40.92 9.75
N PHE A 874 42.87 39.60 9.88
CA PHE A 874 41.88 38.64 9.41
C PHE A 874 40.74 38.54 10.42
N SER A 875 39.56 39.04 10.06
CA SER A 875 38.36 39.00 10.91
C SER A 875 37.44 37.84 10.52
N SER A 876 36.98 37.06 11.50
CA SER A 876 36.02 35.95 11.31
C SER A 876 36.41 34.99 10.18
N VAL A 877 37.54 34.29 10.38
CA VAL A 877 38.14 33.41 9.37
C VAL A 877 37.15 32.32 8.93
N THR A 878 36.88 32.24 7.63
CA THR A 878 35.84 31.39 7.02
C THR A 878 36.32 30.57 5.81
N LYS A 879 37.61 30.66 5.49
CA LYS A 879 38.33 29.85 4.50
C LYS A 879 39.83 29.94 4.78
N ASN A 880 40.63 29.10 4.12
CA ASN A 880 42.09 29.28 4.09
C ASN A 880 42.46 30.60 3.39
N HIS A 881 43.52 31.26 3.86
CA HIS A 881 44.00 32.54 3.34
C HIS A 881 45.52 32.55 3.11
N THR A 882 45.98 33.49 2.29
CA THR A 882 47.41 33.82 2.16
C THR A 882 47.67 35.29 2.50
N ILE A 883 48.83 35.57 3.10
CA ILE A 883 49.38 36.92 3.24
C ILE A 883 50.81 36.95 2.68
N HIS A 884 51.06 37.92 1.80
CA HIS A 884 52.38 38.16 1.20
C HIS A 884 52.78 39.63 1.34
N ALA A 885 53.81 39.91 2.16
CA ALA A 885 54.38 41.25 2.25
C ALA A 885 55.50 41.45 1.23
N VAL A 886 55.47 42.58 0.51
CA VAL A 886 56.54 42.98 -0.42
C VAL A 886 57.34 44.10 0.23
N PHE A 887 58.63 43.86 0.48
CA PHE A 887 59.57 44.84 1.00
C PHE A 887 60.51 45.32 -0.11
N VAL A 888 60.75 46.63 -0.18
CA VAL A 888 61.73 47.25 -1.08
C VAL A 888 62.77 48.04 -0.30
N ALA A 889 64.02 48.03 -0.76
CA ALA A 889 65.10 48.78 -0.15
C ALA A 889 65.03 50.27 -0.55
N GLY A 890 65.20 51.18 0.42
CA GLY A 890 65.57 52.57 0.14
C GLY A 890 64.47 53.66 0.20
N GLN A 891 63.39 53.49 0.97
CA GLN A 891 62.54 54.62 1.38
C GLN A 891 62.31 54.67 2.89
N THR A 892 62.19 55.89 3.44
CA THR A 892 62.00 56.15 4.87
C THR A 892 60.52 56.04 5.29
N PRO A 893 60.21 55.60 6.53
CA PRO A 893 58.82 55.44 6.97
C PRO A 893 58.03 56.76 7.02
N ALA A 894 56.82 56.74 6.48
CA ALA A 894 55.80 57.75 6.77
C ALA A 894 55.16 57.47 8.14
N GLN A 895 54.70 58.51 8.85
CA GLN A 895 54.13 58.35 10.20
C GLN A 895 52.67 57.86 10.20
N THR A 896 52.35 57.10 11.24
CA THR A 896 51.03 56.53 11.54
C THR A 896 50.04 57.57 12.08
N ILE A 897 48.76 57.39 11.76
CA ILE A 897 47.63 57.85 12.58
C ILE A 897 46.92 56.60 13.08
N ALA A 898 46.54 56.56 14.36
CA ALA A 898 45.82 55.45 14.98
C ALA A 898 44.32 55.78 15.17
N PRO A 899 43.41 54.80 15.08
CA PRO A 899 42.02 54.98 15.46
C PRO A 899 41.83 54.94 16.98
N GLU A 900 40.80 55.63 17.48
CA GLU A 900 40.44 55.66 18.90
C GLU A 900 39.52 54.48 19.29
N SER A 901 39.51 54.12 20.57
CA SER A 901 38.64 53.06 21.12
C SER A 901 37.16 53.48 21.15
N PRO A 902 36.20 52.55 20.96
CA PRO A 902 34.79 52.84 21.13
C PRO A 902 34.45 53.11 22.60
N GLY A 903 33.88 54.29 22.88
CA GLY A 903 33.35 54.67 24.20
C GLY A 903 31.87 54.31 24.35
N GLU A 904 31.42 54.17 25.60
CA GLU A 904 30.02 53.94 25.96
C GLU A 904 29.09 55.07 25.46
N SER A 905 27.83 54.74 25.17
CA SER A 905 26.82 55.73 24.78
C SER A 905 25.49 55.53 25.51
N THR A 906 25.01 56.57 26.18
CA THR A 906 23.59 56.96 26.38
C THR A 906 23.51 58.18 27.30
N PRO A 907 22.40 58.96 27.31
CA PRO A 907 21.64 59.40 26.15
C PRO A 907 21.39 60.93 26.17
N ALA A 908 21.18 61.54 25.00
CA ALA A 908 20.66 62.91 24.89
C ALA A 908 19.65 63.03 23.73
N SER A 909 18.63 63.88 23.89
CA SER A 909 17.43 63.92 23.05
C SER A 909 17.40 65.13 22.09
N GLN A 910 16.38 65.13 21.22
CA GLN A 910 15.75 66.30 20.58
C GLN A 910 16.28 66.90 19.24
N THR A 911 15.57 66.48 18.17
CA THR A 911 14.80 67.32 17.21
C THR A 911 15.43 68.15 16.08
N GLN A 912 14.92 67.83 14.88
CA GLN A 912 14.40 68.70 13.80
C GLN A 912 15.33 69.56 12.89
N SER A 913 15.10 69.36 11.58
CA SER A 913 15.12 70.36 10.48
C SER A 913 16.49 70.88 10.00
N THR A 914 16.71 71.28 8.74
CA THR A 914 15.85 71.36 7.52
C THR A 914 16.71 71.24 6.24
N ASN A 915 16.07 71.06 5.07
CA ASN A 915 16.42 71.46 3.68
C ASN A 915 17.84 72.06 3.42
N SER A 916 18.54 71.79 2.30
CA SER A 916 18.05 71.95 0.91
C SER A 916 19.01 71.36 -0.16
N SER A 917 18.46 71.05 -1.35
CA SER A 917 18.91 71.39 -2.73
C SER A 917 20.40 71.70 -3.06
N SER A 918 21.01 71.37 -4.22
CA SER A 918 20.60 70.67 -5.48
C SER A 918 21.74 70.75 -6.56
N VAL A 919 21.53 70.21 -7.78
CA VAL A 919 22.34 70.37 -9.04
C VAL A 919 23.62 69.50 -9.09
N ILE A 920 23.89 68.54 -10.00
CA ILE A 920 23.60 68.21 -11.43
C ILE A 920 24.78 68.50 -12.40
N ALA A 921 25.42 67.42 -12.87
CA ALA A 921 26.16 67.16 -14.14
C ALA A 921 26.93 65.84 -13.93
N GLY A 922 27.11 64.87 -14.86
CA GLY A 922 27.12 64.91 -16.34
C GLY A 922 28.59 64.94 -16.81
N SER A 923 29.12 64.07 -17.68
CA SER A 923 28.63 62.93 -18.50
C SER A 923 29.85 61.99 -18.78
N SER A 924 29.86 60.84 -19.50
CA SER A 924 29.19 60.46 -20.76
C SER A 924 29.50 59.01 -21.20
N SER A 925 28.56 58.35 -21.90
CA SER A 925 28.68 57.52 -23.15
C SER A 925 29.71 56.37 -23.29
N LEU A 926 29.50 55.28 -24.07
CA LEU A 926 28.40 54.62 -24.84
C LEU A 926 28.87 53.14 -25.03
N GLU A 927 28.15 52.11 -25.50
CA GLU A 927 27.23 51.88 -26.65
C GLU A 927 26.04 50.99 -26.17
N GLU A 928 24.79 51.07 -26.65
CA GLU A 928 24.20 50.66 -27.96
C GLU A 928 24.35 49.16 -28.33
N GLY A 929 23.34 48.44 -28.85
CA GLY A 929 21.96 48.79 -29.27
C GLY A 929 20.86 47.84 -28.72
N ALA A 930 19.55 48.14 -28.79
CA ALA A 930 18.67 48.18 -29.98
C ALA A 930 18.29 46.76 -30.51
N MET A 931 17.03 46.32 -30.69
CA MET A 931 15.65 46.86 -30.51
C MET A 931 14.77 45.70 -29.93
N ALA A 932 13.46 45.76 -29.64
CA ALA A 932 12.28 46.54 -30.08
C ALA A 932 11.35 46.85 -28.85
N LYS A 933 10.09 47.35 -28.83
CA LYS A 933 8.91 47.43 -29.73
C LYS A 933 8.23 46.06 -30.02
N GLU A 934 6.90 45.89 -30.02
CA GLU A 934 5.71 46.72 -29.70
C GLU A 934 4.51 45.76 -29.39
N GLU A 935 3.33 46.13 -28.87
CA GLU A 935 2.68 47.44 -28.63
C GLU A 935 1.94 47.45 -27.25
N SER A 936 0.67 47.87 -27.16
CA SER A 936 -0.16 47.96 -25.93
C SER A 936 -1.66 47.92 -26.26
N ALA A 937 -2.53 47.41 -25.36
CA ALA A 937 -3.91 47.92 -25.20
C ALA A 937 -4.64 47.37 -23.96
N SER A 938 -5.50 48.22 -23.40
CA SER A 938 -6.51 47.99 -22.36
C SER A 938 -7.68 47.07 -22.78
N LEU A 939 -8.44 46.56 -21.80
CA LEU A 939 -9.88 46.87 -21.62
C LEU A 939 -10.46 46.28 -20.32
N GLU A 940 -11.20 47.08 -19.54
CA GLU A 940 -12.29 46.57 -18.69
C GLU A 940 -13.56 46.35 -19.55
N PRO A 941 -14.57 45.64 -19.04
CA PRO A 941 -15.66 46.42 -18.42
C PRO A 941 -16.22 45.85 -17.12
N THR A 942 -16.60 46.74 -16.21
CA THR A 942 -17.46 46.45 -15.06
C THR A 942 -18.93 46.29 -15.50
N ILE A 943 -19.63 45.28 -14.97
CA ILE A 943 -21.10 45.21 -14.97
C ILE A 943 -21.58 44.81 -13.57
N SER A 944 -22.49 45.60 -13.03
CA SER A 944 -23.17 45.38 -11.75
C SER A 944 -24.53 44.71 -11.93
N HIS A 945 -24.98 43.93 -10.95
CA HIS A 945 -26.40 43.89 -10.58
C HIS A 945 -26.59 43.51 -9.11
N GLN A 946 -27.46 44.24 -8.42
CA GLN A 946 -28.10 43.81 -7.17
C GLN A 946 -29.51 43.33 -7.49
N GLU A 947 -30.08 42.49 -6.62
CA GLU A 947 -31.53 42.47 -6.37
C GLU A 947 -31.79 42.06 -4.89
N GLU A 948 -33.04 42.15 -4.42
CA GLU A 948 -33.34 42.46 -3.02
C GLU A 948 -33.96 41.34 -2.15
N ILE A 949 -33.56 41.32 -0.87
CA ILE A 949 -34.39 41.28 0.35
C ILE A 949 -35.60 40.31 0.41
N THR A 950 -35.64 39.43 1.41
CA THR A 950 -36.80 39.33 2.34
C THR A 950 -36.46 38.62 3.66
N ASN A 951 -37.16 38.99 4.75
CA ASN A 951 -36.98 38.48 6.12
C ASN A 951 -38.24 37.73 6.62
N SER A 952 -38.06 36.64 7.35
CA SER A 952 -39.02 36.06 8.32
C SER A 952 -38.35 34.91 9.09
N GLU A 953 -38.45 34.69 10.40
CA GLU A 953 -39.02 35.42 11.56
C GLU A 953 -38.23 34.94 12.82
N ILE A 954 -37.85 35.79 13.79
CA ILE A 954 -38.43 35.90 15.16
C ILE A 954 -38.56 34.52 15.88
N SER A 955 -37.93 34.19 17.03
CA SER A 955 -37.81 34.90 18.32
C SER A 955 -36.57 34.46 19.16
N SER A 956 -35.66 35.33 19.62
CA SER A 956 -35.56 35.93 20.98
C SER A 956 -35.48 34.94 22.19
N ILE A 957 -34.33 34.79 22.89
CA ILE A 957 -33.85 35.54 24.11
C ILE A 957 -34.48 34.99 25.43
N PRO A 958 -33.81 34.92 26.62
CA PRO A 958 -32.54 35.57 27.06
C PRO A 958 -31.44 34.65 27.67
N GLU A 959 -30.35 35.28 28.12
CA GLU A 959 -29.30 34.80 29.03
C GLU A 959 -29.79 34.62 30.49
N ASP A 960 -29.09 33.82 31.32
CA ASP A 960 -28.57 34.28 32.63
C ASP A 960 -27.49 33.35 33.25
N SER A 961 -26.65 33.94 34.11
CA SER A 961 -25.67 33.48 35.11
C SER A 961 -25.39 31.98 35.45
N ASP A 962 -24.13 31.59 35.21
CA ASP A 962 -23.06 31.29 36.20
C ASP A 962 -23.12 30.02 37.13
N VAL A 963 -21.92 29.66 37.63
CA VAL A 963 -21.57 28.71 38.73
C VAL A 963 -21.61 27.18 38.46
N GLY A 964 -20.46 26.66 38.03
CA GLY A 964 -19.66 25.76 38.90
C GLY A 964 -19.93 24.24 38.98
N LYS A 965 -18.92 23.45 38.54
CA LYS A 965 -18.53 22.09 39.00
C LYS A 965 -19.58 21.15 39.63
N THR A 966 -19.94 20.07 38.92
CA THR A 966 -19.66 18.65 39.31
C THR A 966 -20.27 17.64 38.33
N SER A 967 -19.60 16.50 38.12
CA SER A 967 -20.07 15.38 37.31
C SER A 967 -21.02 14.46 38.10
N PRO A 968 -22.13 13.98 37.51
CA PRO A 968 -22.88 12.85 38.03
C PRO A 968 -22.73 11.59 37.15
N ILE A 969 -22.39 10.47 37.78
CA ILE A 969 -22.56 9.12 37.21
C ILE A 969 -24.06 8.80 37.17
N LEU A 970 -24.56 8.22 36.08
CA LEU A 970 -25.87 7.58 36.04
C LEU A 970 -25.74 6.07 35.80
N ILE A 971 -26.35 5.28 36.68
CA ILE A 971 -26.33 3.82 36.65
C ILE A 971 -27.59 3.33 35.92
N VAL A 972 -27.43 2.40 34.99
CA VAL A 972 -28.53 1.58 34.45
C VAL A 972 -28.23 0.11 34.74
N THR A 973 -29.15 -0.55 35.45
CA THR A 973 -29.02 -1.94 35.93
C THR A 973 -29.64 -2.94 34.96
N PHE A 974 -28.95 -4.05 34.70
CA PHE A 974 -29.55 -5.26 34.10
C PHE A 974 -29.67 -6.39 35.13
N SER A 975 -30.77 -7.14 35.04
CA SER A 975 -31.14 -8.22 35.96
C SER A 975 -30.67 -9.58 35.45
N LEU A 976 -30.03 -10.40 36.30
CA LEU A 976 -29.72 -11.80 35.99
C LEU A 976 -30.94 -12.73 36.13
N LEU A 977 -30.97 -13.78 35.31
CA LEU A 977 -31.32 -15.20 35.57
C LEU A 977 -31.47 -15.90 34.18
N THR A 978 -31.03 -17.13 33.86
CA THR A 978 -30.45 -18.27 34.64
C THR A 978 -29.47 -19.14 33.80
N THR A 979 -28.43 -19.67 34.47
CA THR A 979 -27.78 -21.01 34.32
C THR A 979 -27.12 -21.51 33.01
N VAL A 980 -25.78 -21.69 33.11
CA VAL A 980 -24.97 -22.89 32.76
C VAL A 980 -24.81 -23.30 31.28
N GLY A 981 -23.57 -23.25 30.76
CA GLY A 981 -23.18 -23.83 29.45
C GLY A 981 -21.76 -23.51 28.97
N VAL A 982 -20.72 -24.00 29.66
CA VAL A 982 -19.28 -23.76 29.43
C VAL A 982 -18.82 -23.70 27.96
N LEU A 983 -18.23 -22.57 27.54
CA LEU A 983 -16.84 -22.49 27.06
C LEU A 983 -16.31 -21.05 27.21
N ALA A 984 -14.99 -20.85 27.25
CA ALA A 984 -14.37 -19.56 27.55
C ALA A 984 -13.47 -19.05 26.43
N ILE A 985 -13.71 -17.81 25.99
CA ILE A 985 -12.73 -16.96 25.30
C ILE A 985 -12.71 -15.64 26.06
N VAL A 986 -11.50 -15.23 26.51
CA VAL A 986 -11.30 -13.98 27.24
C VAL A 986 -10.83 -12.92 26.26
N ALA A 987 -11.74 -12.04 25.83
CA ALA A 987 -11.39 -10.80 25.14
C ALA A 987 -11.12 -9.72 26.19
N TYR A 988 -9.87 -9.28 26.31
CA TYR A 988 -9.45 -8.28 27.30
C TYR A 988 -9.45 -6.88 26.67
N PHE A 989 -10.61 -6.20 26.69
CA PHE A 989 -10.66 -4.78 26.34
C PHE A 989 -10.06 -3.94 27.48
N LYS A 990 -8.91 -3.31 27.21
CA LYS A 990 -8.36 -2.25 28.05
C LYS A 990 -8.56 -0.92 27.33
N VAL A 991 -9.31 -0.02 27.97
CA VAL A 991 -9.56 1.33 27.45
C VAL A 991 -8.28 2.17 27.56
N ARG A 992 -7.95 2.90 26.50
CA ARG A 992 -7.38 4.25 26.59
C ARG A 992 -8.52 5.22 26.24
#